data_AF-A0A6S7IFX4-F1
#
_entry.id   AF-A0A6S7IFX4-F1
#
_cell.length_a   1.000
_cell.length_b   1.000
_cell.length_c   1.000
_cell.angle_alpha   90.00
_cell.angle_beta   90.00
_cell.angle_gamma   90.00
#
_symmetry.space_group_name_H-M   'P 1'
#
loop_
_entity.id
_entity.type
_entity.pdbx_description
1 polymer ?
#
loop_
_entity_poly.entity_id
_entity_poly.type
_entity_poly.pdbx_seq_one_letter_code
_entity_poly.pdbx_strand_id
1 'polypeptide(L)'
;KYFDLSTSDTPTWREDIRAKIIEEVTNDLTRTSLNRLVLTHNHIRYFATNQRQSYDKLFYNNMQPYNETESITILVSDANLQECFPNISKKVDKLDLGSPEQIKILDHKCSDDGEEHLLQPSPVMLEAAQIVNQRPIGRHPILARMTVVISAQMIFSGEHRQTAMSAMSKVRRVSTLIYYNKTIFDSVDEFIKSYELRNITKVNHSAPEENDLTYSTLKRRGTHLQPSLPLREPEQFEPDGRRYTAENNHIEYMGWSFDFRIRTTSGPQLFDIRFNGERIVYELSLQEPASFYSAYSPTQSAGNYLDTAWAIGANFELVKGVDCPKTATYFDVVYFADSSHPGTRRNAVCVFEHNLGMPLRRHFENDFEGSYAFYGGMQGTGLVLRTISTPYNYDYVYDFIFYPNGVIETKISTTGYLLSTLWRPVEDDYGNEVHKNVAGTIHDHIFHYKVDLDIAGRKNRFETITSTLENTSSLWFPNTRHVQKRLIHDLKRTELDAAYKFDFQKPSYLNFYNSAEKNAQGVRRGYRIQHNGIIHQLYPENWQFTNGFSWSHYQLAVTKYKKTEDRSSSMYNQNDLYNPVVDFKKFIMDNESIVDEDLVSWITVGIMHVPHSEDIPNTSTPGNYAGFFLRPFNYFNEDPSIASRDSVLITPTDGGSKIDRFGRPEGSQCVPPDEPMNYNGKEL
;
A
#
# COMPACT_ATOMS: atom_id res chain seq x y z
N LYS A 1 -2.10 11.39 47.41
CA LYS A 1 -1.85 11.32 48.86
C LYS A 1 -0.35 11.43 49.08
N TYR A 2 0.02 12.35 49.96
CA TYR A 2 1.34 12.94 50.15
C TYR A 2 2.40 12.01 50.79
N PHE A 3 3.64 12.42 50.57
CA PHE A 3 4.93 12.10 51.23
C PHE A 3 4.91 11.96 52.76
N ASP A 4 5.93 11.25 53.29
CA ASP A 4 6.81 11.59 54.44
C ASP A 4 7.49 10.31 54.97
N LEU A 5 8.69 10.22 55.57
CA LEU A 5 9.81 11.11 56.01
C LEU A 5 10.93 10.11 56.46
N SER A 6 12.19 10.26 56.01
CA SER A 6 13.34 10.89 56.71
C SER A 6 14.22 10.00 57.62
N THR A 7 15.54 10.12 57.39
CA THR A 7 16.68 10.23 58.37
C THR A 7 17.02 9.02 59.25
N SER A 8 18.26 8.75 59.68
CA SER A 8 19.67 9.06 59.34
C SER A 8 20.52 8.26 60.36
N ASP A 9 21.83 8.07 60.11
CA ASP A 9 22.95 7.91 61.09
C ASP A 9 23.90 6.69 60.88
N THR A 10 24.97 6.92 60.10
CA THR A 10 26.45 6.81 60.37
C THR A 10 27.09 5.63 61.18
N PRO A 11 28.44 5.44 61.20
CA PRO A 11 29.44 5.21 60.12
C PRO A 11 30.55 4.16 60.48
N THR A 12 31.62 4.04 59.65
CA THR A 12 32.98 3.40 59.86
C THR A 12 33.17 1.94 59.42
N TRP A 13 34.23 1.48 58.73
CA TRP A 13 35.58 1.99 58.34
C TRP A 13 36.22 1.11 57.23
N ARG A 14 37.04 1.74 56.35
CA ARG A 14 38.28 1.28 55.63
C ARG A 14 38.23 0.01 54.74
N GLU A 15 38.77 -0.06 53.52
CA GLU A 15 39.96 0.57 52.88
C GLU A 15 39.64 0.97 51.41
N ASP A 16 39.75 2.24 51.04
CA ASP A 16 40.87 2.91 50.33
C ASP A 16 41.20 2.36 48.92
N ILE A 17 40.66 2.95 47.84
CA ILE A 17 41.06 4.20 47.14
C ILE A 17 42.37 4.03 46.35
N ARG A 18 42.28 4.06 45.01
CA ARG A 18 42.86 5.14 44.19
C ARG A 18 42.39 5.10 42.74
N ALA A 19 41.66 6.16 42.41
CA ALA A 19 41.37 6.60 41.06
C ALA A 19 42.61 7.16 40.37
N LYS A 20 42.51 7.27 39.03
CA LYS A 20 42.96 8.40 38.21
C LYS A 20 44.46 8.75 38.23
N ILE A 21 45.09 8.51 37.08
CA ILE A 21 45.79 9.48 36.19
C ILE A 21 46.91 8.72 35.47
N ILE A 22 46.83 8.61 34.14
CA ILE A 22 47.83 9.13 33.19
C ILE A 22 47.22 9.03 31.79
N GLU A 23 47.17 10.20 31.17
CA GLU A 23 46.84 10.52 29.80
C GLU A 23 48.15 10.49 28.99
N GLU A 24 48.04 10.08 27.72
CA GLU A 24 48.96 10.31 26.59
C GLU A 24 50.28 9.52 26.40
N VAL A 25 50.47 9.18 25.11
CA VAL A 25 51.64 8.64 24.39
C VAL A 25 51.79 7.10 24.48
N THR A 26 51.46 6.27 23.47
CA THR A 26 51.82 6.37 22.04
C THR A 26 50.94 5.45 21.17
N ASN A 27 50.85 5.82 19.90
CA ASN A 27 50.09 5.25 18.79
C ASN A 27 50.32 3.76 18.41
N ASP A 28 49.28 3.26 17.74
CA ASP A 28 49.26 2.45 16.52
C ASP A 28 49.00 0.93 16.59
N LEU A 29 48.09 0.52 15.68
CA LEU A 29 47.71 -0.81 15.20
C LEU A 29 46.56 -1.60 15.88
N THR A 30 45.44 -1.52 15.15
CA THR A 30 44.46 -2.56 14.77
C THR A 30 43.35 -3.01 15.72
N ARG A 31 42.13 -2.68 15.27
CA ARG A 31 40.81 -2.94 15.82
C ARG A 31 40.00 -3.73 14.78
N THR A 32 39.80 -5.02 15.01
CA THR A 32 38.78 -5.93 14.44
C THR A 32 39.13 -7.30 15.03
N SER A 33 38.26 -8.14 15.59
CA SER A 33 36.89 -8.50 15.25
C SER A 33 36.47 -9.59 16.24
N LEU A 34 35.40 -9.37 17.02
CA LEU A 34 34.62 -10.41 17.70
C LEU A 34 33.33 -9.77 18.22
N ASN A 35 32.21 -10.50 18.08
CA ASN A 35 30.84 -10.19 18.54
C ASN A 35 29.89 -9.49 17.55
N ARG A 36 29.61 -10.12 16.39
CA ARG A 36 28.31 -9.99 15.69
C ARG A 36 27.99 -11.26 14.91
N LEU A 37 27.56 -12.33 15.59
CA LEU A 37 27.07 -13.53 14.92
C LEU A 37 26.07 -14.34 15.78
N VAL A 38 25.07 -13.71 16.41
CA VAL A 38 24.02 -14.45 17.17
C VAL A 38 22.59 -13.85 17.01
N LEU A 39 22.31 -12.99 16.01
CA LEU A 39 20.95 -12.39 15.90
C LEU A 39 20.21 -12.59 14.56
N THR A 40 20.73 -13.38 13.62
CA THR A 40 20.12 -13.52 12.28
C THR A 40 19.49 -14.88 11.97
N HIS A 41 19.48 -15.85 12.90
CA HIS A 41 18.98 -17.21 12.61
C HIS A 41 17.56 -17.53 13.10
N ASN A 42 16.89 -16.65 13.85
CA ASN A 42 15.57 -16.94 14.42
C ASN A 42 14.36 -16.39 13.62
N HIS A 43 14.57 -15.55 12.60
CA HIS A 43 13.45 -14.98 11.84
C HIS A 43 13.02 -15.81 10.62
N ILE A 44 13.86 -16.72 10.12
CA ILE A 44 13.57 -17.50 8.90
C ILE A 44 12.86 -18.84 9.21
N ARG A 45 13.03 -19.40 10.42
CA ARG A 45 12.33 -20.65 10.78
C ARG A 45 10.83 -20.48 11.05
N TYR A 46 10.38 -19.29 11.47
CA TYR A 46 9.00 -19.11 11.93
C TYR A 46 7.95 -19.24 10.81
N PHE A 47 8.31 -18.90 9.57
CA PHE A 47 7.42 -19.03 8.40
C PHE A 47 7.30 -20.49 7.90
N ALA A 48 8.31 -21.33 8.10
CA ALA A 48 8.30 -22.72 7.63
C ALA A 48 7.72 -23.72 8.66
N THR A 49 7.84 -23.45 9.97
CA THR A 49 7.36 -24.41 11.00
C THR A 49 5.88 -24.29 11.35
N ASN A 50 5.25 -23.11 11.21
CA ASN A 50 3.83 -22.95 11.58
C ASN A 50 2.85 -23.56 10.56
N GLN A 51 3.26 -23.74 9.30
CA GLN A 51 2.50 -24.56 8.36
C GLN A 51 2.57 -26.07 8.70
N ARG A 52 3.61 -26.52 9.42
CA ARG A 52 3.78 -27.95 9.74
C ARG A 52 3.12 -28.35 11.06
N GLN A 53 3.19 -27.52 12.10
CA GLN A 53 2.59 -27.87 13.41
C GLN A 53 1.05 -27.84 13.45
N SER A 54 0.41 -27.14 12.51
CA SER A 54 -1.05 -27.07 12.42
C SER A 54 -1.67 -28.31 11.76
N TYR A 55 -0.87 -29.11 11.04
CA TYR A 55 -1.33 -30.34 10.37
C TYR A 55 -1.17 -31.61 11.22
N ASP A 56 -0.25 -31.63 12.20
CA ASP A 56 0.10 -32.85 12.95
C ASP A 56 -0.65 -33.03 14.29
N LYS A 57 -1.63 -32.17 14.64
CA LYS A 57 -2.42 -32.29 15.89
C LYS A 57 -3.92 -32.51 15.72
N LEU A 58 -4.43 -32.64 14.49
CA LEU A 58 -5.86 -32.84 14.21
C LEU A 58 -6.23 -34.26 13.74
N PHE A 59 -5.30 -35.21 13.74
CA PHE A 59 -5.57 -36.61 13.37
C PHE A 59 -4.95 -37.60 14.36
N TYR A 60 -5.43 -37.59 15.60
CA TYR A 60 -5.32 -38.74 16.50
C TYR A 60 -6.59 -38.82 17.35
N ASN A 61 -7.65 -39.37 16.76
CA ASN A 61 -8.57 -40.30 17.41
C ASN A 61 -9.60 -40.77 16.37
N ASN A 62 -9.65 -42.09 16.17
CA ASN A 62 -10.57 -42.88 15.34
C ASN A 62 -10.17 -43.13 13.87
N MET A 63 -9.35 -44.16 13.63
CA MET A 63 -9.78 -45.39 12.91
C MET A 63 -8.64 -46.43 12.81
N GLN A 64 -9.03 -47.71 12.85
CA GLN A 64 -8.27 -48.97 12.81
C GLN A 64 -7.93 -49.39 11.34
N PRO A 65 -7.12 -50.45 11.10
CA PRO A 65 -5.93 -50.41 10.24
C PRO A 65 -6.20 -50.80 8.78
N TYR A 66 -5.39 -50.25 7.87
CA TYR A 66 -5.23 -50.79 6.51
C TYR A 66 -3.75 -50.81 6.11
N ASN A 67 -3.32 -52.03 5.75
CA ASN A 67 -2.09 -52.52 5.14
C ASN A 67 -0.90 -51.57 4.95
N GLU A 68 0.17 -51.95 5.64
CA GLU A 68 1.55 -51.49 5.48
C GLU A 68 2.02 -51.59 4.02
N THR A 69 2.50 -50.47 3.48
CA THR A 69 3.49 -50.46 2.40
C THR A 69 4.65 -49.61 2.88
N GLU A 70 5.78 -50.26 3.10
CA GLU A 70 7.04 -49.63 3.51
C GLU A 70 7.48 -48.60 2.47
N SER A 71 7.68 -47.36 2.90
CA SER A 71 8.42 -46.37 2.12
C SER A 71 9.58 -45.85 2.95
N ILE A 72 10.76 -46.34 2.59
CA ILE A 72 12.08 -45.94 3.09
C ILE A 72 12.25 -44.44 2.87
N THR A 73 12.43 -43.68 3.95
CA THR A 73 12.91 -42.29 3.89
C THR A 73 14.42 -42.32 3.93
N ILE A 74 15.09 -42.06 2.81
CA ILE A 74 16.52 -41.80 2.77
C ILE A 74 16.74 -40.36 3.22
N LEU A 75 17.16 -40.17 4.47
CA LEU A 75 17.78 -38.94 4.94
C LEU A 75 19.24 -38.94 4.49
N VAL A 76 19.57 -38.16 3.47
CA VAL A 76 20.97 -37.79 3.21
C VAL A 76 21.28 -36.58 4.09
N SER A 77 21.85 -36.83 5.27
CA SER A 77 22.58 -35.80 6.01
C SER A 77 24.04 -35.85 5.55
N ASP A 78 24.55 -34.73 5.05
CA ASP A 78 25.99 -34.55 4.83
C ASP A 78 26.74 -34.77 6.15
N ALA A 79 27.40 -35.92 6.25
CA ALA A 79 28.37 -36.24 7.27
C ALA A 79 29.75 -36.12 6.61
N ASN A 80 30.44 -34.98 6.81
CA ASN A 80 31.89 -34.86 6.61
C ASN A 80 32.44 -33.55 7.21
N LEU A 81 32.30 -33.40 8.53
CA LEU A 81 33.06 -32.42 9.32
C LEU A 81 33.38 -33.03 10.69
N GLN A 82 34.17 -34.12 10.70
CA GLN A 82 34.73 -34.62 11.96
C GLN A 82 35.95 -35.54 11.81
N GLU A 83 36.99 -35.10 11.09
CA GLU A 83 38.35 -35.66 11.28
C GLU A 83 39.40 -34.56 11.22
N CYS A 84 39.58 -33.86 12.34
CA CYS A 84 40.82 -33.29 12.87
C CYS A 84 40.44 -32.40 14.07
N PHE A 85 41.17 -32.50 15.18
CA PHE A 85 41.02 -31.82 16.49
C PHE A 85 40.20 -32.57 17.58
N PRO A 86 40.85 -33.02 18.68
CA PRO A 86 40.19 -33.70 19.79
C PRO A 86 39.82 -32.75 20.96
N ASN A 87 38.89 -33.23 21.80
CA ASN A 87 38.45 -32.77 23.14
C ASN A 87 37.22 -31.84 23.21
N ILE A 88 36.12 -32.35 23.80
CA ILE A 88 35.52 -31.88 25.09
C ILE A 88 34.33 -32.80 25.53
N SER A 89 34.54 -33.44 26.69
CA SER A 89 33.65 -34.00 27.75
C SER A 89 32.38 -34.87 27.52
N LYS A 90 32.55 -36.17 27.83
CA LYS A 90 31.75 -37.22 28.54
C LYS A 90 30.31 -36.99 29.09
N LYS A 91 29.41 -37.98 28.80
CA LYS A 91 28.75 -38.99 29.70
C LYS A 91 27.42 -39.49 29.04
N VAL A 92 27.34 -40.66 28.38
CA VAL A 92 27.09 -42.07 28.81
C VAL A 92 25.71 -42.34 29.45
N ASP A 93 24.83 -43.05 28.74
CA ASP A 93 24.25 -44.38 29.10
C ASP A 93 23.35 -44.94 27.95
N LYS A 94 23.79 -46.01 27.27
CA LYS A 94 23.25 -47.40 27.25
C LYS A 94 22.02 -47.69 26.34
N LEU A 95 22.26 -48.40 25.22
CA LEU A 95 21.72 -49.75 24.95
C LEU A 95 22.33 -50.37 23.67
N ASP A 96 22.93 -51.55 23.87
CA ASP A 96 23.42 -52.62 22.96
C ASP A 96 22.43 -53.03 21.85
N LEU A 97 22.75 -53.83 20.83
CA LEU A 97 23.91 -54.25 20.02
C LEU A 97 23.30 -55.27 19.02
N GLY A 98 23.71 -55.25 17.75
CA GLY A 98 23.36 -56.28 16.77
C GLY A 98 24.16 -56.10 15.48
N SER A 99 25.24 -56.87 15.34
CA SER A 99 26.26 -56.87 14.28
C SER A 99 25.94 -57.87 13.14
N PRO A 100 26.86 -58.18 12.20
CA PRO A 100 27.47 -57.34 11.15
C PRO A 100 27.36 -58.04 9.75
N GLU A 101 27.77 -57.40 8.65
CA GLU A 101 28.70 -58.02 7.68
C GLU A 101 29.11 -57.10 6.50
N GLN A 102 30.44 -56.94 6.40
CA GLN A 102 31.30 -56.86 5.20
C GLN A 102 31.10 -55.75 4.16
N ILE A 103 31.98 -54.73 4.19
CA ILE A 103 32.64 -54.23 2.96
C ILE A 103 34.13 -53.92 3.25
N LYS A 104 34.99 -54.38 2.34
CA LYS A 104 36.45 -54.30 2.30
C LYS A 104 36.99 -52.86 2.27
N ILE A 105 38.08 -52.64 2.99
CA ILE A 105 38.98 -51.48 2.88
C ILE A 105 39.99 -51.73 1.76
N LEU A 106 40.16 -50.75 0.87
CA LEU A 106 41.39 -50.56 0.10
C LEU A 106 41.90 -49.15 0.37
N ASP A 107 43.07 -49.09 1.01
CA ASP A 107 43.88 -47.92 1.31
C ASP A 107 44.14 -47.05 0.07
N HIS A 108 44.06 -45.73 0.23
CA HIS A 108 45.04 -44.85 -0.41
C HIS A 108 45.45 -43.69 0.50
N LYS A 109 46.76 -43.65 0.71
CA LYS A 109 47.56 -42.69 1.48
C LYS A 109 47.34 -41.24 1.03
N CYS A 110 47.27 -40.33 2.00
CA CYS A 110 47.57 -38.92 1.82
C CYS A 110 49.03 -38.76 1.36
N SER A 111 49.25 -38.07 0.24
CA SER A 111 50.52 -37.42 -0.06
C SER A 111 50.27 -35.92 -0.10
N ASP A 112 51.00 -35.21 0.76
CA ASP A 112 51.26 -33.79 0.65
C ASP A 112 51.81 -33.48 -0.75
N ASP A 113 51.18 -32.54 -1.45
CA ASP A 113 51.85 -31.57 -2.32
C ASP A 113 50.81 -30.54 -2.76
N GLY A 114 51.16 -29.27 -2.55
CA GLY A 114 50.25 -28.13 -2.67
C GLY A 114 49.93 -27.72 -4.11
N GLU A 115 48.68 -27.28 -4.29
CA GLU A 115 48.28 -26.05 -4.98
C GLU A 115 46.75 -25.94 -4.86
N GLU A 116 46.27 -24.89 -4.18
CA GLU A 116 44.84 -24.61 -4.02
C GLU A 116 44.22 -24.14 -5.35
N HIS A 117 43.60 -25.07 -6.07
CA HIS A 117 42.55 -24.76 -7.04
C HIS A 117 41.22 -25.36 -6.56
N LEU A 118 40.52 -24.62 -5.70
CA LEU A 118 39.15 -24.93 -5.31
C LEU A 118 38.19 -24.57 -6.45
N LEU A 119 38.01 -25.51 -7.38
CA LEU A 119 36.77 -25.69 -8.12
C LEU A 119 35.66 -26.03 -7.12
N GLN A 120 34.85 -25.04 -6.72
CA GLN A 120 33.65 -25.32 -5.93
C GLN A 120 32.48 -25.76 -6.83
N PRO A 121 31.77 -26.84 -6.47
CA PRO A 121 30.57 -27.29 -7.19
C PRO A 121 29.38 -26.37 -6.89
N SER A 122 28.73 -25.89 -7.95
CA SER A 122 27.49 -25.10 -7.87
C SER A 122 26.29 -26.00 -7.48
N PRO A 123 25.51 -25.66 -6.44
CA PRO A 123 24.21 -26.27 -6.21
C PRO A 123 23.18 -25.63 -7.15
N VAL A 124 22.83 -26.34 -8.22
CA VAL A 124 21.69 -26.01 -9.09
C VAL A 124 20.43 -26.49 -8.38
N MET A 125 19.50 -25.58 -8.13
CA MET A 125 18.19 -25.89 -7.58
C MET A 125 17.14 -25.71 -8.71
N LEU A 126 16.04 -26.47 -8.70
CA LEU A 126 15.07 -26.72 -9.82
C LEU A 126 13.61 -26.29 -9.47
N GLU A 127 12.74 -25.96 -10.46
CA GLU A 127 11.32 -26.42 -10.68
C GLU A 127 10.35 -25.39 -11.37
N ALA A 128 10.07 -25.49 -12.70
CA ALA A 128 8.88 -25.94 -13.52
C ALA A 128 7.40 -25.37 -13.64
N ALA A 129 6.90 -24.77 -14.77
CA ALA A 129 5.49 -24.28 -15.10
C ALA A 129 4.57 -24.66 -16.33
N GLN A 130 3.30 -25.13 -16.16
CA GLN A 130 2.27 -25.32 -17.25
C GLN A 130 1.31 -24.20 -17.71
N ILE A 131 1.53 -23.60 -18.89
CA ILE A 131 0.53 -22.79 -19.65
C ILE A 131 -0.53 -23.67 -20.34
N VAL A 132 -1.83 -23.52 -20.01
CA VAL A 132 -2.94 -24.18 -20.74
C VAL A 132 -3.89 -23.17 -21.35
N ASN A 133 -4.23 -23.42 -22.61
CA ASN A 133 -5.27 -22.75 -23.37
C ASN A 133 -6.67 -23.06 -22.78
N GLN A 134 -7.36 -22.00 -22.36
CA GLN A 134 -8.81 -21.85 -22.09
C GLN A 134 -9.68 -23.12 -22.01
N ARG A 135 -9.99 -23.58 -20.77
CA ARG A 135 -11.28 -24.17 -20.36
C ARG A 135 -11.61 -23.77 -18.90
N PRO A 136 -12.89 -23.64 -18.50
CA PRO A 136 -13.30 -22.76 -17.39
C PRO A 136 -13.19 -23.34 -15.97
N ILE A 137 -12.48 -24.45 -15.75
CA ILE A 137 -12.65 -25.24 -14.50
C ILE A 137 -11.28 -25.76 -13.99
N GLY A 138 -10.45 -24.89 -13.43
CA GLY A 138 -9.20 -25.28 -12.75
C GLY A 138 -8.39 -24.09 -12.24
N ARG A 139 -7.76 -24.20 -11.05
CA ARG A 139 -6.81 -23.19 -10.53
C ARG A 139 -5.41 -23.52 -11.07
N HIS A 140 -4.77 -22.56 -11.73
CA HIS A 140 -3.44 -22.76 -12.35
C HIS A 140 -2.51 -21.56 -12.05
N PRO A 141 -2.09 -21.32 -10.79
CA PRO A 141 -1.18 -20.23 -10.45
C PRO A 141 0.14 -20.33 -11.22
N ILE A 142 0.65 -19.21 -11.75
CA ILE A 142 2.02 -19.07 -12.29
C ILE A 142 2.90 -18.45 -11.20
N LEU A 143 3.89 -19.19 -10.70
CA LEU A 143 4.91 -18.78 -9.75
C LEU A 143 6.18 -18.35 -10.48
N ALA A 144 6.86 -17.30 -10.03
CA ALA A 144 8.19 -16.95 -10.49
C ALA A 144 9.22 -17.38 -9.44
N ARG A 145 10.39 -17.86 -9.88
CA ARG A 145 11.45 -18.23 -8.95
C ARG A 145 12.38 -17.07 -8.65
N MET A 146 12.39 -16.67 -7.39
CA MET A 146 13.25 -15.62 -6.84
C MET A 146 14.40 -16.23 -6.03
N THR A 147 15.54 -15.55 -6.01
CA THR A 147 16.62 -15.86 -5.06
C THR A 147 16.27 -15.23 -3.72
N VAL A 148 16.20 -16.03 -2.64
CA VAL A 148 15.84 -15.53 -1.30
C VAL A 148 17.00 -14.72 -0.72
N VAL A 149 16.89 -13.39 -0.87
CA VAL A 149 17.73 -12.38 -0.22
C VAL A 149 16.83 -11.28 0.34
N ILE A 150 17.39 -10.23 0.98
CA ILE A 150 16.68 -9.16 1.72
C ILE A 150 15.62 -8.40 0.86
N SER A 151 15.49 -8.70 -0.43
CA SER A 151 14.66 -8.04 -1.45
C SER A 151 14.30 -8.99 -2.62
N ALA A 152 13.76 -10.18 -2.32
CA ALA A 152 13.47 -11.21 -3.32
C ALA A 152 12.63 -10.73 -4.53
N GLN A 153 11.82 -9.68 -4.36
CA GLN A 153 10.95 -9.09 -5.39
C GLN A 153 11.71 -8.35 -6.51
N MET A 154 13.02 -8.12 -6.36
CA MET A 154 13.89 -7.51 -7.37
C MET A 154 14.82 -8.49 -8.08
N ILE A 155 14.85 -9.76 -7.65
CA ILE A 155 15.89 -10.71 -8.07
C ILE A 155 15.25 -11.99 -8.60
N PHE A 156 15.35 -12.16 -9.92
CA PHE A 156 14.76 -13.27 -10.65
C PHE A 156 15.81 -14.12 -11.34
N SER A 157 15.59 -15.43 -11.26
CA SER A 157 16.39 -16.42 -11.99
C SER A 157 15.91 -16.63 -13.43
N GLY A 158 14.77 -16.05 -13.81
CA GLY A 158 14.13 -16.23 -15.12
C GLY A 158 13.38 -17.54 -15.30
N GLU A 159 13.32 -18.38 -14.26
CA GLU A 159 12.52 -19.61 -14.23
C GLU A 159 11.12 -19.32 -13.68
N HIS A 160 10.10 -19.82 -14.39
CA HIS A 160 8.70 -19.71 -13.96
C HIS A 160 8.09 -21.11 -13.78
N ARG A 161 7.27 -21.26 -12.72
CA ARG A 161 6.39 -22.41 -12.35
C ARG A 161 4.90 -22.09 -12.56
N GLN A 162 4.08 -23.06 -12.90
CA GLN A 162 2.64 -22.97 -13.13
C GLN A 162 2.07 -24.34 -12.82
N THR A 163 1.17 -24.35 -11.85
CA THR A 163 0.80 -25.56 -11.13
C THR A 163 -0.71 -25.70 -11.19
N ALA A 164 -1.23 -26.75 -11.82
CA ALA A 164 -2.65 -27.09 -11.73
C ALA A 164 -3.00 -27.58 -10.31
N MET A 165 -3.72 -26.79 -9.52
CA MET A 165 -4.25 -27.19 -8.21
C MET A 165 -5.76 -27.38 -8.29
N SER A 166 -6.22 -28.60 -8.56
CA SER A 166 -7.63 -28.96 -8.63
C SER A 166 -7.96 -30.10 -7.65
N ALA A 167 -8.68 -29.74 -6.58
CA ALA A 167 -9.35 -30.60 -5.58
C ALA A 167 -8.52 -31.25 -4.44
N MET A 168 -9.23 -31.51 -3.33
CA MET A 168 -8.79 -32.05 -2.02
C MET A 168 -8.21 -33.48 -2.03
N SER A 169 -7.86 -34.06 -3.17
CA SER A 169 -7.19 -35.37 -3.23
C SER A 169 -5.79 -35.21 -3.79
N LYS A 170 -4.76 -35.67 -3.04
CA LYS A 170 -3.33 -35.64 -3.40
C LYS A 170 -2.95 -36.38 -4.71
N VAL A 171 -3.90 -36.90 -5.49
CA VAL A 171 -3.68 -37.96 -6.50
C VAL A 171 -4.15 -37.59 -7.92
N ARG A 172 -4.34 -36.30 -8.26
CA ARG A 172 -4.44 -35.89 -9.67
C ARG A 172 -3.10 -35.37 -10.16
N ARG A 173 -2.61 -35.93 -11.29
CA ARG A 173 -1.40 -35.46 -11.97
C ARG A 173 -1.52 -33.97 -12.25
N VAL A 174 -0.65 -33.20 -11.60
CA VAL A 174 -0.41 -31.80 -11.93
C VAL A 174 0.37 -31.79 -13.23
N SER A 175 -0.27 -31.38 -14.32
CA SER A 175 0.44 -31.11 -15.56
C SER A 175 1.26 -29.83 -15.34
N THR A 176 2.57 -29.91 -15.57
CA THR A 176 3.56 -28.84 -15.31
C THR A 176 4.41 -28.66 -16.58
N LEU A 177 4.17 -27.66 -17.44
CA LEU A 177 5.13 -27.22 -18.47
C LEU A 177 6.32 -26.58 -17.74
N ILE A 178 7.28 -25.96 -18.41
CA ILE A 178 8.33 -25.10 -17.81
C ILE A 178 8.63 -23.99 -18.76
N TYR A 179 8.73 -22.76 -18.28
CA TYR A 179 9.29 -21.68 -19.08
C TYR A 179 10.69 -21.35 -18.61
N TYR A 180 11.66 -21.49 -19.53
CA TYR A 180 13.05 -21.07 -19.32
C TYR A 180 13.61 -20.48 -20.61
N ASN A 181 14.12 -19.26 -20.53
CA ASN A 181 14.81 -18.54 -21.62
C ASN A 181 14.13 -18.67 -23.00
N LYS A 182 12.84 -18.28 -23.08
CA LYS A 182 11.98 -18.31 -24.30
C LYS A 182 11.51 -19.68 -24.76
N THR A 183 11.88 -20.76 -24.07
CA THR A 183 11.45 -22.12 -24.41
C THR A 183 10.44 -22.62 -23.38
N ILE A 184 9.41 -23.31 -23.88
CA ILE A 184 8.43 -24.03 -23.06
C ILE A 184 8.74 -25.53 -23.15
N PHE A 185 8.77 -26.22 -22.01
CA PHE A 185 8.98 -27.67 -21.92
C PHE A 185 7.74 -28.32 -21.32
N ASP A 186 7.33 -29.51 -21.74
CA ASP A 186 6.10 -30.15 -21.27
C ASP A 186 6.22 -30.78 -19.87
N SER A 187 7.43 -30.88 -19.35
CA SER A 187 7.72 -31.45 -18.03
C SER A 187 9.07 -31.01 -17.46
N VAL A 188 9.25 -31.26 -16.15
CA VAL A 188 10.54 -31.19 -15.45
C VAL A 188 11.60 -32.04 -16.12
N ASP A 189 11.26 -33.29 -16.44
CA ASP A 189 12.21 -34.24 -17.01
C ASP A 189 12.70 -33.79 -18.40
N GLU A 190 11.81 -33.24 -19.23
CA GLU A 190 12.17 -32.72 -20.54
C GLU A 190 13.11 -31.50 -20.44
N PHE A 191 12.82 -30.60 -19.51
CA PHE A 191 13.70 -29.46 -19.24
C PHE A 191 15.07 -29.89 -18.74
N ILE A 192 15.15 -30.76 -17.73
CA ILE A 192 16.42 -31.27 -17.18
C ILE A 192 17.23 -31.91 -18.30
N LYS A 193 16.61 -32.81 -19.08
CA LYS A 193 17.27 -33.48 -20.21
C LYS A 193 17.79 -32.47 -21.23
N SER A 194 17.00 -31.46 -21.58
CA SER A 194 17.39 -30.41 -22.53
C SER A 194 18.51 -29.51 -21.97
N TYR A 195 18.50 -29.25 -20.66
CA TYR A 195 19.50 -28.47 -19.94
C TYR A 195 20.85 -29.21 -19.85
N GLU A 196 20.83 -30.50 -19.54
CA GLU A 196 22.01 -31.36 -19.44
C GLU A 196 22.67 -31.57 -20.81
N LEU A 197 21.86 -31.86 -21.83
CA LEU A 197 22.32 -32.07 -23.21
C LEU A 197 22.80 -30.78 -23.91
N ARG A 198 22.74 -29.62 -23.24
CA ARG A 198 23.06 -28.29 -23.81
C ARG A 198 22.24 -27.95 -25.06
N ASN A 199 21.04 -28.49 -25.18
CA ASN A 199 20.10 -28.18 -26.26
C ASN A 199 19.38 -26.83 -26.06
N ILE A 200 19.70 -26.11 -24.98
CA ILE A 200 19.11 -24.82 -24.62
C ILE A 200 20.20 -23.81 -24.27
N THR A 201 19.97 -22.55 -24.63
CA THR A 201 20.87 -21.46 -24.26
C THR A 201 20.76 -21.21 -22.76
N LYS A 202 21.82 -21.50 -22.01
CA LYS A 202 21.89 -21.24 -20.57
C LYS A 202 22.12 -19.75 -20.31
N VAL A 203 21.34 -19.18 -19.41
CA VAL A 203 21.56 -17.82 -18.91
C VAL A 203 22.31 -17.95 -17.59
N ASN A 204 23.57 -17.53 -17.58
CA ASN A 204 24.39 -17.55 -16.37
C ASN A 204 24.24 -16.22 -15.65
N HIS A 205 23.56 -16.24 -14.51
CA HIS A 205 23.59 -15.15 -13.55
C HIS A 205 24.52 -15.57 -12.41
N SER A 206 25.60 -14.81 -12.20
CA SER A 206 26.39 -14.96 -10.99
C SER A 206 25.49 -14.71 -9.78
N ALA A 207 25.67 -15.49 -8.71
CA ALA A 207 25.07 -15.13 -7.44
C ALA A 207 25.52 -13.70 -7.10
N PRO A 208 24.60 -12.79 -6.75
CA PRO A 208 24.96 -11.41 -6.49
C PRO A 208 25.91 -11.35 -5.28
N GLU A 209 27.01 -10.60 -5.40
CA GLU A 209 27.86 -10.32 -4.24
C GLU A 209 27.12 -9.36 -3.28
N GLU A 210 27.53 -9.29 -2.00
CA GLU A 210 26.82 -8.45 -1.01
C GLU A 210 26.74 -6.97 -1.43
N ASN A 211 27.77 -6.47 -2.13
CA ASN A 211 27.78 -5.12 -2.70
C ASN A 211 26.81 -4.97 -3.88
N ASP A 212 26.59 -6.03 -4.68
CA ASP A 212 25.65 -6.03 -5.81
C ASP A 212 24.20 -6.01 -5.35
N LEU A 213 23.89 -6.38 -4.10
CA LEU A 213 22.52 -6.34 -3.57
C LEU A 213 22.12 -4.97 -3.02
N THR A 214 23.09 -4.06 -2.85
CA THR A 214 22.85 -2.77 -2.19
C THR A 214 21.77 -1.93 -2.88
N TYR A 215 21.63 -2.02 -4.22
CA TYR A 215 20.63 -1.27 -4.99
C TYR A 215 19.20 -1.50 -4.48
N SER A 216 18.91 -2.73 -4.06
CA SER A 216 17.59 -3.17 -3.61
C SER A 216 17.34 -2.94 -2.12
N THR A 217 18.28 -2.33 -1.39
CA THR A 217 18.14 -2.03 0.04
C THR A 217 17.84 -0.56 0.29
N LEU A 218 17.19 -0.26 1.41
CA LEU A 218 17.00 1.11 1.93
C LEU A 218 18.20 1.62 2.75
N LYS A 219 19.34 0.91 2.73
CA LYS A 219 20.56 1.39 3.39
C LYS A 219 21.02 2.69 2.72
N ARG A 220 21.28 3.72 3.53
CA ARG A 220 21.75 5.03 3.06
C ARG A 220 22.99 4.88 2.20
N ARG A 221 22.98 5.53 1.03
CA ARG A 221 24.09 5.62 0.07
C ARG A 221 24.14 7.01 -0.58
N GLY A 222 25.29 7.41 -1.10
CA GLY A 222 25.53 8.74 -1.69
C GLY A 222 25.87 9.84 -0.65
N THR A 223 26.40 10.96 -1.14
CA THR A 223 27.06 11.99 -0.29
C THR A 223 26.51 13.42 -0.45
N HIS A 224 25.61 13.69 -1.40
CA HIS A 224 25.36 15.07 -1.86
C HIS A 224 23.95 15.63 -1.59
N LEU A 225 23.06 14.88 -0.94
CA LEU A 225 21.67 15.34 -0.71
C LEU A 225 21.48 16.17 0.57
N GLN A 226 22.29 15.92 1.60
CA GLN A 226 22.09 16.52 2.93
C GLN A 226 22.94 17.78 3.13
N PRO A 227 22.55 18.70 4.03
CA PRO A 227 23.41 19.78 4.48
C PRO A 227 24.76 19.23 4.98
N SER A 228 25.79 20.08 5.00
CA SER A 228 27.15 19.69 5.44
C SER A 228 27.20 19.17 6.88
N LEU A 229 26.19 19.52 7.70
CA LEU A 229 25.97 19.00 9.05
C LEU A 229 24.62 18.25 9.10
N PRO A 230 24.52 17.14 9.86
CA PRO A 230 23.26 16.43 10.05
C PRO A 230 22.32 17.25 10.94
N LEU A 231 21.49 18.07 10.32
CA LEU A 231 20.44 18.84 10.98
C LEU A 231 19.12 18.03 10.98
N ARG A 232 18.28 18.28 11.98
CA ARG A 232 16.91 17.73 12.01
C ARG A 232 16.08 18.35 10.89
N GLU A 233 15.21 17.54 10.30
CA GLU A 233 14.16 17.96 9.39
C GLU A 233 13.12 18.84 10.12
N PRO A 234 12.35 19.66 9.38
CA PRO A 234 11.19 20.35 9.96
C PRO A 234 10.17 19.34 10.51
N GLU A 235 9.72 19.56 11.75
CA GLU A 235 8.71 18.71 12.39
C GLU A 235 7.40 19.48 12.60
N GLN A 236 6.29 18.77 12.42
CA GLN A 236 4.97 19.30 12.72
C GLN A 236 4.58 18.99 14.18
N PHE A 237 4.09 20.00 14.90
CA PHE A 237 3.54 19.85 16.25
C PHE A 237 2.31 20.75 16.45
N GLU A 238 1.55 20.47 17.50
CA GLU A 238 0.33 21.19 17.86
C GLU A 238 0.61 22.10 19.08
N PRO A 239 0.83 23.42 18.89
CA PRO A 239 1.36 24.30 19.93
C PRO A 239 0.43 24.48 21.14
N ASP A 240 -0.88 24.34 20.94
CA ASP A 240 -1.92 24.44 21.96
C ASP A 240 -2.55 23.06 22.25
N GLY A 241 -1.91 21.98 21.81
CA GLY A 241 -2.48 20.62 21.82
C GLY A 241 -3.45 20.37 20.68
N ARG A 242 -4.03 19.16 20.69
CA ARG A 242 -4.93 18.66 19.64
C ARG A 242 -6.21 19.50 19.55
N ARG A 243 -6.64 19.77 18.32
CA ARG A 243 -7.88 20.51 18.01
C ARG A 243 -8.99 19.63 17.43
N TYR A 244 -8.83 18.32 17.57
CA TYR A 244 -9.80 17.30 17.20
C TYR A 244 -9.97 16.34 18.38
N THR A 245 -11.15 15.72 18.47
CA THR A 245 -11.40 14.62 19.40
C THR A 245 -11.36 13.31 18.63
N ALA A 246 -10.85 12.28 19.28
CA ALA A 246 -10.78 10.95 18.70
C ALA A 246 -11.01 9.92 19.81
N GLU A 247 -12.25 9.44 19.89
CA GLU A 247 -12.71 8.53 20.93
C GLU A 247 -13.13 7.22 20.27
N ASN A 248 -12.43 6.13 20.59
CA ASN A 248 -12.56 4.84 19.89
C ASN A 248 -12.37 5.01 18.37
N ASN A 249 -13.43 4.89 17.59
CA ASN A 249 -13.43 5.07 16.15
C ASN A 249 -14.25 6.28 15.69
N HIS A 250 -14.71 7.12 16.62
CA HIS A 250 -15.44 8.35 16.35
C HIS A 250 -14.48 9.55 16.36
N ILE A 251 -14.58 10.39 15.34
CA ILE A 251 -13.72 11.55 15.15
C ILE A 251 -14.57 12.81 15.02
N GLU A 252 -14.21 13.86 15.76
CA GLU A 252 -14.75 15.22 15.55
C GLU A 252 -13.63 16.23 15.28
N TYR A 253 -13.82 17.08 14.29
CA TYR A 253 -12.87 18.12 13.92
C TYR A 253 -13.58 19.33 13.35
N MET A 254 -13.65 20.40 14.14
CA MET A 254 -14.35 21.63 13.76
C MET A 254 -15.82 21.33 13.39
N GLY A 255 -16.21 21.51 12.13
CA GLY A 255 -17.53 21.15 11.64
C GLY A 255 -17.70 19.65 11.34
N TRP A 256 -16.62 18.87 11.26
CA TRP A 256 -16.65 17.47 10.86
C TRP A 256 -16.97 16.52 12.01
N SER A 257 -17.75 15.48 11.71
CA SER A 257 -17.95 14.31 12.57
C SER A 257 -18.10 13.07 11.70
N PHE A 258 -17.43 11.97 12.05
CA PHE A 258 -17.55 10.69 11.34
C PHE A 258 -17.04 9.51 12.18
N ASP A 259 -17.47 8.30 11.82
CA ASP A 259 -16.92 7.06 12.34
C ASP A 259 -16.05 6.38 11.28
N PHE A 260 -15.02 5.62 11.68
CA PHE A 260 -14.25 4.80 10.75
C PHE A 260 -14.17 3.34 11.19
N ARG A 261 -13.81 2.46 10.25
CA ARG A 261 -13.35 1.09 10.53
C ARG A 261 -12.37 0.63 9.46
N ILE A 262 -11.54 -0.36 9.80
CA ILE A 262 -10.72 -1.10 8.84
C ILE A 262 -11.32 -2.49 8.66
N ARG A 263 -11.89 -2.75 7.49
CA ARG A 263 -12.46 -4.06 7.17
C ARG A 263 -11.35 -4.99 6.71
N THR A 264 -11.17 -6.14 7.37
CA THR A 264 -10.08 -7.09 7.10
C THR A 264 -9.89 -7.41 5.62
N THR A 265 -10.96 -7.54 4.84
CA THR A 265 -10.87 -7.84 3.41
C THR A 265 -10.58 -6.64 2.52
N SER A 266 -11.23 -5.49 2.75
CA SER A 266 -11.26 -4.37 1.78
C SER A 266 -10.71 -3.04 2.32
N GLY A 267 -10.16 -3.03 3.53
CA GLY A 267 -9.45 -1.87 4.06
C GLY A 267 -10.36 -0.77 4.62
N PRO A 268 -9.99 0.52 4.48
CA PRO A 268 -10.61 1.62 5.21
C PRO A 268 -12.03 1.96 4.74
N GLN A 269 -12.90 2.24 5.70
CA GLN A 269 -14.28 2.68 5.49
C GLN A 269 -14.66 3.75 6.53
N LEU A 270 -15.29 4.83 6.07
CA LEU A 270 -15.80 5.91 6.89
C LEU A 270 -17.33 5.96 6.77
N PHE A 271 -18.00 6.24 7.88
CA PHE A 271 -19.44 6.23 8.00
C PHE A 271 -19.97 7.50 8.64
N ASP A 272 -21.21 7.85 8.29
CA ASP A 272 -21.96 8.99 8.81
C ASP A 272 -21.14 10.29 8.81
N ILE A 273 -20.51 10.60 7.68
CA ILE A 273 -19.69 11.80 7.52
C ILE A 273 -20.60 13.02 7.49
N ARG A 274 -20.45 13.87 8.50
CA ARG A 274 -21.24 15.08 8.70
C ARG A 274 -20.37 16.32 8.67
N PHE A 275 -20.96 17.43 8.22
CA PHE A 275 -20.40 18.77 8.39
C PHE A 275 -21.45 19.70 9.00
N ASN A 276 -21.12 20.37 10.09
CA ASN A 276 -22.02 21.22 10.87
C ASN A 276 -23.34 20.52 11.25
N GLY A 277 -23.25 19.23 11.63
CA GLY A 277 -24.37 18.41 12.08
C GLY A 277 -25.20 17.75 10.96
N GLU A 278 -25.03 18.16 9.70
CA GLU A 278 -25.71 17.59 8.55
C GLU A 278 -24.87 16.50 7.89
N ARG A 279 -25.48 15.35 7.57
CA ARG A 279 -24.82 14.28 6.82
C ARG A 279 -24.60 14.70 5.38
N ILE A 280 -23.41 14.40 4.86
CA ILE A 280 -23.03 14.55 3.45
C ILE A 280 -22.82 13.18 2.82
N VAL A 281 -22.17 12.26 3.54
CA VAL A 281 -21.85 10.91 3.05
C VAL A 281 -22.27 9.88 4.09
N TYR A 282 -23.10 8.90 3.73
CA TYR A 282 -23.42 7.78 4.61
C TYR A 282 -22.24 6.81 4.72
N GLU A 283 -21.63 6.45 3.59
CA GLU A 283 -20.47 5.55 3.50
C GLU A 283 -19.47 6.07 2.47
N LEU A 284 -18.22 6.21 2.89
CA LEU A 284 -17.06 6.40 2.01
C LEU A 284 -16.09 5.26 2.25
N SER A 285 -15.95 4.35 1.28
CA SER A 285 -15.15 3.14 1.47
C SER A 285 -14.31 2.75 0.28
N LEU A 286 -13.09 2.29 0.56
CA LEU A 286 -12.28 1.57 -0.42
C LEU A 286 -12.99 0.25 -0.78
N GLN A 287 -13.05 -0.04 -2.07
CA GLN A 287 -13.68 -1.23 -2.59
C GLN A 287 -12.66 -2.23 -3.14
N GLU A 288 -11.70 -1.76 -3.93
CA GLU A 288 -10.67 -2.61 -4.54
C GLU A 288 -9.47 -1.77 -4.99
N PRO A 289 -8.24 -2.06 -4.51
CA PRO A 289 -7.00 -1.77 -5.23
C PRO A 289 -6.73 -2.88 -6.25
N ALA A 290 -6.33 -2.50 -7.45
CA ALA A 290 -5.95 -3.45 -8.49
C ALA A 290 -4.69 -3.01 -9.21
N SER A 291 -3.90 -4.00 -9.63
CA SER A 291 -2.69 -3.80 -10.43
C SER A 291 -2.73 -4.72 -11.66
N PHE A 292 -2.65 -4.13 -12.86
CA PHE A 292 -2.75 -4.86 -14.13
C PHE A 292 -1.44 -4.77 -14.90
N TYR A 293 -0.67 -5.86 -14.90
CA TYR A 293 0.66 -5.93 -15.51
C TYR A 293 0.61 -6.32 -16.99
N SER A 294 1.66 -5.92 -17.71
CA SER A 294 2.00 -6.47 -19.01
C SER A 294 3.50 -6.69 -19.10
N ALA A 295 3.90 -7.83 -19.66
CA ALA A 295 5.31 -8.22 -19.80
C ALA A 295 5.46 -9.28 -20.89
N TYR A 296 6.70 -9.54 -21.32
CA TYR A 296 7.01 -10.72 -22.12
C TYR A 296 7.14 -11.98 -21.23
N SER A 297 7.50 -11.82 -19.95
CA SER A 297 7.48 -12.91 -18.97
C SER A 297 6.06 -13.46 -18.75
N PRO A 298 5.85 -14.79 -18.78
CA PRO A 298 4.54 -15.40 -18.56
C PRO A 298 3.86 -15.00 -17.24
N THR A 299 4.62 -14.84 -16.15
CA THR A 299 4.04 -14.46 -14.84
C THR A 299 3.44 -13.06 -14.89
N GLN A 300 4.18 -12.05 -15.36
CA GLN A 300 3.68 -10.69 -15.38
C GLN A 300 2.74 -10.40 -16.55
N SER A 301 2.83 -11.14 -17.66
CA SER A 301 1.84 -11.07 -18.75
C SER A 301 0.42 -11.48 -18.31
N ALA A 302 0.31 -12.28 -17.24
CA ALA A 302 -0.95 -12.72 -16.64
C ALA A 302 -1.25 -12.02 -15.30
N GLY A 303 -0.43 -11.06 -14.89
CA GLY A 303 -0.48 -10.41 -13.59
C GLY A 303 -1.65 -9.44 -13.45
N ASN A 304 -2.85 -9.96 -13.19
CA ASN A 304 -4.05 -9.19 -12.89
C ASN A 304 -4.40 -9.34 -11.41
N TYR A 305 -3.92 -8.41 -10.59
CA TYR A 305 -4.08 -8.47 -9.14
C TYR A 305 -5.28 -7.66 -8.67
N LEU A 306 -6.15 -8.29 -7.88
CA LEU A 306 -7.24 -7.67 -7.13
C LEU A 306 -6.93 -7.83 -5.64
N ASP A 307 -6.50 -6.74 -5.01
CA ASP A 307 -5.76 -6.83 -3.76
C ASP A 307 -6.62 -7.20 -2.55
N THR A 308 -7.95 -7.01 -2.62
CA THR A 308 -8.87 -7.46 -1.56
C THR A 308 -8.81 -8.97 -1.29
N ALA A 309 -8.31 -9.76 -2.24
CA ALA A 309 -8.05 -11.19 -2.05
C ALA A 309 -6.96 -11.49 -1.02
N TRP A 310 -6.13 -10.51 -0.68
CA TRP A 310 -4.96 -10.62 0.20
C TRP A 310 -5.17 -9.94 1.56
N ALA A 311 -6.43 -9.73 1.95
CA ALA A 311 -6.80 -9.15 3.24
C ALA A 311 -6.11 -7.81 3.53
N ILE A 312 -6.26 -6.83 2.62
CA ILE A 312 -5.66 -5.49 2.74
C ILE A 312 -6.07 -4.70 3.99
N GLY A 313 -7.00 -5.17 4.81
CA GLY A 313 -7.27 -4.57 6.12
C GLY A 313 -6.37 -5.07 7.25
N ALA A 314 -5.54 -6.10 7.01
CA ALA A 314 -4.57 -6.64 7.96
C ALA A 314 -3.28 -5.79 8.00
N ASN A 315 -3.43 -4.47 8.17
CA ASN A 315 -2.37 -3.46 8.04
C ASN A 315 -1.25 -3.62 9.07
N PHE A 316 -0.07 -3.07 8.78
CA PHE A 316 1.09 -3.12 9.68
C PHE A 316 1.20 -1.88 10.58
N GLU A 317 2.11 -1.92 11.56
CA GLU A 317 2.36 -0.82 12.48
C GLU A 317 2.94 0.38 11.74
N LEU A 318 2.28 1.55 11.87
CA LEU A 318 2.78 2.80 11.29
C LEU A 318 3.94 3.35 12.13
N VAL A 319 5.01 3.78 11.45
CA VAL A 319 6.21 4.33 12.05
C VAL A 319 5.99 5.81 12.40
N LYS A 320 5.92 6.11 13.70
CA LYS A 320 5.72 7.47 14.20
C LYS A 320 6.86 8.40 13.77
N GLY A 321 6.50 9.54 13.18
CA GLY A 321 7.44 10.54 12.65
C GLY A 321 7.86 10.29 11.21
N VAL A 322 7.54 9.14 10.62
CA VAL A 322 7.80 8.82 9.22
C VAL A 322 6.48 8.70 8.45
N ASP A 323 5.63 7.75 8.83
CA ASP A 323 4.34 7.50 8.16
C ASP A 323 3.28 8.54 8.55
N CYS A 324 3.32 9.01 9.80
CA CYS A 324 2.48 10.09 10.30
C CYS A 324 3.27 10.97 11.28
N PRO A 325 2.83 12.22 11.55
CA PRO A 325 3.46 13.07 12.55
C PRO A 325 3.56 12.38 13.92
N LYS A 326 4.59 12.72 14.69
CA LYS A 326 4.80 12.16 16.04
C LYS A 326 3.61 12.42 16.97
N THR A 327 2.94 13.56 16.82
CA THR A 327 1.81 13.99 17.65
C THR A 327 0.46 13.34 17.28
N ALA A 328 0.41 12.57 16.19
CA ALA A 328 -0.81 11.92 15.71
C ALA A 328 -1.43 10.98 16.77
N THR A 329 -2.74 10.80 16.70
CA THR A 329 -3.45 9.78 17.46
C THR A 329 -3.40 8.48 16.68
N TYR A 330 -2.97 7.39 17.30
CA TYR A 330 -2.82 6.08 16.65
C TYR A 330 -3.83 5.08 17.20
N PHE A 331 -4.31 4.20 16.33
CA PHE A 331 -5.30 3.17 16.64
C PHE A 331 -4.78 1.81 16.23
N ASP A 332 -5.03 0.83 17.09
CA ASP A 332 -4.76 -0.57 16.79
C ASP A 332 -5.91 -1.13 15.92
N VAL A 333 -5.57 -2.10 15.07
CA VAL A 333 -6.56 -2.81 14.23
C VAL A 333 -6.57 -4.27 14.60
N VAL A 334 -7.73 -4.79 14.97
CA VAL A 334 -7.98 -6.22 15.14
C VAL A 334 -8.42 -6.81 13.80
N TYR A 335 -7.82 -7.92 13.40
CA TYR A 335 -8.14 -8.59 12.15
C TYR A 335 -8.19 -10.11 12.34
N PHE A 336 -8.89 -10.78 11.42
CA PHE A 336 -8.98 -12.24 11.42
C PHE A 336 -8.92 -12.77 9.99
N ALA A 337 -7.73 -13.18 9.58
CA ALA A 337 -7.45 -13.75 8.26
C ALA A 337 -6.32 -14.78 8.37
N ASP A 338 -6.49 -15.93 7.71
CA ASP A 338 -5.50 -17.03 7.63
C ASP A 338 -4.87 -17.44 8.98
N SER A 339 -5.66 -17.38 10.06
CA SER A 339 -5.22 -17.69 11.43
C SER A 339 -6.30 -18.44 12.19
N SER A 340 -5.90 -19.10 13.28
CA SER A 340 -6.81 -19.77 14.23
C SER A 340 -7.37 -18.82 15.30
N HIS A 341 -6.78 -17.63 15.46
CA HIS A 341 -7.20 -16.62 16.44
C HIS A 341 -7.12 -15.21 15.82
N PRO A 342 -7.89 -14.22 16.31
CA PRO A 342 -7.75 -12.83 15.88
C PRO A 342 -6.35 -12.29 16.22
N GLY A 343 -5.74 -11.57 15.28
CA GLY A 343 -4.49 -10.85 15.47
C GLY A 343 -4.75 -9.36 15.72
N THR A 344 -3.85 -8.70 16.43
CA THR A 344 -3.89 -7.24 16.63
C THR A 344 -2.65 -6.56 16.05
N ARG A 345 -2.87 -5.51 15.27
CA ARG A 345 -1.83 -4.70 14.64
C ARG A 345 -1.80 -3.35 15.32
N ARG A 346 -0.72 -3.10 16.04
CA ARG A 346 -0.53 -1.87 16.79
C ARG A 346 -0.40 -0.66 15.87
N ASN A 347 -0.95 0.50 16.24
CA ASN A 347 -0.78 1.77 15.51
C ASN A 347 -1.01 1.67 13.98
N ALA A 348 -1.97 0.86 13.54
CA ALA A 348 -2.22 0.60 12.12
C ALA A 348 -3.04 1.70 11.40
N VAL A 349 -3.64 2.62 12.18
CA VAL A 349 -4.31 3.83 11.69
C VAL A 349 -3.78 5.02 12.47
N CYS A 350 -3.65 6.17 11.82
CA CYS A 350 -3.33 7.42 12.49
C CYS A 350 -4.30 8.54 12.08
N VAL A 351 -4.57 9.46 13.01
CA VAL A 351 -5.36 10.67 12.77
C VAL A 351 -4.56 11.88 13.24
N PHE A 352 -4.47 12.92 12.43
CA PHE A 352 -3.74 14.15 12.75
C PHE A 352 -4.27 15.37 11.99
N GLU A 353 -4.18 16.54 12.59
CA GLU A 353 -4.35 17.79 11.85
C GLU A 353 -3.05 18.12 11.11
N HIS A 354 -3.13 18.41 9.82
CA HIS A 354 -1.98 18.73 8.97
C HIS A 354 -1.99 20.20 8.56
N ASN A 355 -0.83 20.85 8.62
CA ASN A 355 -0.62 22.16 8.01
C ASN A 355 -0.22 21.97 6.55
N LEU A 356 -1.06 22.42 5.62
CA LEU A 356 -0.91 22.16 4.19
C LEU A 356 0.18 23.01 3.54
N GLY A 357 0.81 23.94 4.28
CA GLY A 357 1.83 24.83 3.74
C GLY A 357 1.31 25.89 2.75
N MET A 358 0.00 25.98 2.56
CA MET A 358 -0.67 26.94 1.68
C MET A 358 -1.87 27.57 2.40
N PRO A 359 -2.21 28.85 2.15
CA PRO A 359 -3.43 29.44 2.70
C PRO A 359 -4.67 28.79 2.09
N LEU A 360 -5.69 28.51 2.92
CA LEU A 360 -7.00 28.05 2.46
C LEU A 360 -7.67 29.10 1.57
N ARG A 361 -7.55 30.36 1.98
CA ARG A 361 -8.02 31.55 1.26
C ARG A 361 -7.16 32.76 1.63
N ARG A 362 -6.96 33.68 0.70
CA ARG A 362 -6.37 34.99 0.96
C ARG A 362 -6.85 36.04 -0.02
N HIS A 363 -6.93 37.28 0.42
CA HIS A 363 -7.11 38.46 -0.43
C HIS A 363 -6.22 39.62 0.05
N PHE A 364 -5.72 40.41 -0.89
CA PHE A 364 -5.01 41.66 -0.64
C PHE A 364 -5.68 42.71 -1.51
N GLU A 365 -6.41 43.63 -0.89
CA GLU A 365 -7.09 44.72 -1.55
C GLU A 365 -6.14 45.92 -1.60
N ASN A 366 -5.60 46.21 -2.78
CA ASN A 366 -4.79 47.40 -3.00
C ASN A 366 -5.69 48.64 -3.15
N ASP A 367 -5.17 49.81 -2.79
CA ASP A 367 -5.87 51.08 -3.03
C ASP A 367 -5.49 51.74 -4.36
N PHE A 368 -4.56 51.14 -5.10
CA PHE A 368 -3.96 51.65 -6.35
C PHE A 368 -3.16 52.96 -6.20
N GLU A 369 -2.89 53.40 -4.97
CA GLU A 369 -2.10 54.60 -4.65
C GLU A 369 -0.78 54.27 -3.93
N GLY A 370 -0.44 52.98 -3.84
CA GLY A 370 0.78 52.50 -3.20
C GLY A 370 0.57 52.00 -1.76
N SER A 371 -0.67 51.89 -1.31
CA SER A 371 -1.04 51.27 -0.04
C SER A 371 -2.12 50.19 -0.27
N TYR A 372 -2.93 49.90 0.75
CA TYR A 372 -3.90 48.80 0.77
C TYR A 372 -5.12 49.17 1.60
N ALA A 373 -6.29 48.69 1.19
CA ALA A 373 -7.53 48.83 1.95
C ALA A 373 -7.64 47.76 3.04
N PHE A 374 -7.23 46.52 2.75
CA PHE A 374 -7.09 45.43 3.74
C PHE A 374 -6.33 44.22 3.18
N TYR A 375 -5.85 43.36 4.08
CA TYR A 375 -5.47 41.98 3.79
C TYR A 375 -6.32 41.03 4.63
N GLY A 376 -6.83 39.97 4.03
CA GLY A 376 -7.52 38.89 4.74
C GLY A 376 -6.97 37.54 4.34
N GLY A 377 -6.69 36.65 5.28
CA GLY A 377 -6.12 35.33 4.98
C GLY A 377 -6.45 34.28 6.02
N MET A 378 -6.40 33.01 5.64
CA MET A 378 -6.54 31.87 6.54
C MET A 378 -5.54 30.80 6.13
N GLN A 379 -4.78 30.27 7.09
CA GLN A 379 -3.87 29.16 6.85
C GLN A 379 -4.66 27.90 6.44
N GLY A 380 -4.14 27.15 5.48
CA GLY A 380 -4.70 25.86 5.10
C GLY A 380 -4.29 24.78 6.09
N THR A 381 -5.28 24.27 6.80
CA THR A 381 -5.17 23.05 7.61
C THR A 381 -6.21 22.04 7.14
N GLY A 382 -6.00 20.77 7.45
CA GLY A 382 -6.97 19.72 7.25
C GLY A 382 -6.71 18.53 8.17
N LEU A 383 -7.77 17.85 8.60
CA LEU A 383 -7.64 16.62 9.37
C LEU A 383 -7.40 15.46 8.42
N VAL A 384 -6.37 14.66 8.67
CA VAL A 384 -6.02 13.47 7.91
C VAL A 384 -6.29 12.23 8.76
N LEU A 385 -7.10 11.30 8.23
CA LEU A 385 -7.11 9.90 8.67
C LEU A 385 -6.29 9.09 7.65
N ARG A 386 -5.25 8.40 8.14
CA ARG A 386 -4.35 7.61 7.31
C ARG A 386 -4.24 6.16 7.77
N THR A 387 -4.17 5.26 6.81
CA THR A 387 -3.74 3.87 7.01
C THR A 387 -2.92 3.40 5.81
N ILE A 388 -2.07 2.39 6.01
CA ILE A 388 -1.18 1.85 4.97
C ILE A 388 -1.40 0.35 4.86
N SER A 389 -1.61 -0.14 3.64
CA SER A 389 -1.70 -1.57 3.35
C SER A 389 -0.52 -2.03 2.53
N THR A 390 0.11 -3.13 2.95
CA THR A 390 1.26 -3.73 2.28
C THR A 390 0.92 -5.19 1.96
N PRO A 391 0.13 -5.47 0.90
CA PRO A 391 -0.29 -6.83 0.57
C PRO A 391 0.88 -7.74 0.23
N TYR A 392 1.93 -7.19 -0.41
CA TYR A 392 3.16 -7.92 -0.69
C TYR A 392 4.35 -6.97 -0.95
N ASN A 393 4.43 -6.39 -2.15
CA ASN A 393 5.57 -5.57 -2.60
C ASN A 393 5.27 -4.06 -2.57
N TYR A 394 4.05 -3.67 -2.91
CA TYR A 394 3.61 -2.28 -2.83
C TYR A 394 3.12 -1.94 -1.42
N ASP A 395 3.29 -0.67 -1.09
CA ASP A 395 2.72 0.01 0.07
C ASP A 395 1.72 1.05 -0.46
N TYR A 396 0.44 0.89 -0.11
CA TYR A 396 -0.63 1.82 -0.46
C TYR A 396 -0.94 2.74 0.72
N VAL A 397 -0.67 4.03 0.57
CA VAL A 397 -0.97 5.04 1.60
C VAL A 397 -2.33 5.65 1.31
N TYR A 398 -3.33 5.32 2.13
CA TYR A 398 -4.69 5.84 2.02
C TYR A 398 -4.89 7.03 2.96
N ASP A 399 -5.23 8.18 2.40
CA ASP A 399 -5.56 9.41 3.11
C ASP A 399 -7.01 9.82 2.87
N PHE A 400 -7.73 10.08 3.97
CA PHE A 400 -9.00 10.79 3.96
C PHE A 400 -8.80 12.15 4.64
N ILE A 401 -8.92 13.23 3.88
CA ILE A 401 -8.56 14.59 4.31
C ILE A 401 -9.81 15.45 4.39
N PHE A 402 -10.03 16.07 5.54
CA PHE A 402 -11.20 16.89 5.85
C PHE A 402 -10.81 18.36 6.01
N TYR A 403 -11.31 19.20 5.12
CA TYR A 403 -10.96 20.62 5.06
C TYR A 403 -11.97 21.49 5.81
N PRO A 404 -11.55 22.60 6.45
CA PRO A 404 -12.45 23.51 7.17
C PRO A 404 -13.54 24.17 6.31
N ASN A 405 -13.43 24.13 4.98
CA ASN A 405 -14.42 24.67 4.04
C ASN A 405 -15.47 23.64 3.57
N GLY A 406 -15.55 22.47 4.21
CA GLY A 406 -16.53 21.43 3.86
C GLY A 406 -16.10 20.52 2.70
N VAL A 407 -14.86 20.61 2.23
CA VAL A 407 -14.28 19.69 1.23
C VAL A 407 -13.77 18.41 1.91
N ILE A 408 -13.98 17.27 1.26
CA ILE A 408 -13.33 15.98 1.57
C ILE A 408 -12.41 15.64 0.40
N GLU A 409 -11.18 15.22 0.67
CA GLU A 409 -10.29 14.61 -0.31
C GLU A 409 -10.02 13.16 0.08
N THR A 410 -10.15 12.25 -0.87
CA THR A 410 -9.54 10.93 -0.78
C THR A 410 -8.28 10.96 -1.62
N LYS A 411 -7.15 10.54 -1.05
CA LYS A 411 -5.89 10.43 -1.77
C LYS A 411 -5.28 9.08 -1.50
N ILE A 412 -4.80 8.44 -2.54
CA ILE A 412 -4.01 7.22 -2.45
C ILE A 412 -2.66 7.46 -3.09
N SER A 413 -1.58 7.16 -2.37
CA SER A 413 -0.22 7.22 -2.89
C SER A 413 0.37 5.81 -2.95
N THR A 414 1.14 5.51 -3.99
CA THR A 414 1.83 4.24 -4.15
C THR A 414 3.32 4.39 -3.84
N THR A 415 3.87 3.46 -3.06
CA THR A 415 5.30 3.34 -2.77
C THR A 415 5.66 1.87 -2.55
N GLY A 416 6.88 1.56 -2.11
CA GLY A 416 7.36 0.19 -1.94
C GLY A 416 8.08 -0.34 -3.18
N TYR A 417 8.24 -1.65 -3.23
CA TYR A 417 9.04 -2.37 -4.22
C TYR A 417 8.26 -2.64 -5.51
N LEU A 418 8.92 -2.52 -6.66
CA LEU A 418 8.40 -3.03 -7.93
C LEU A 418 8.25 -4.56 -7.88
N LEU A 419 7.19 -5.09 -8.50
CA LEU A 419 7.12 -6.51 -8.84
C LEU A 419 7.81 -6.71 -10.20
N SER A 420 9.11 -6.99 -10.17
CA SER A 420 9.95 -7.05 -11.37
C SER A 420 9.98 -8.44 -12.02
N THR A 421 10.66 -8.56 -13.17
CA THR A 421 11.03 -9.85 -13.78
C THR A 421 12.49 -9.81 -14.26
N LEU A 422 12.98 -10.91 -14.84
CA LEU A 422 14.30 -10.94 -15.46
C LEU A 422 14.31 -10.07 -16.74
N TRP A 423 15.24 -9.11 -16.82
CA TRP A 423 15.43 -8.32 -18.03
C TRP A 423 16.06 -9.11 -19.18
N ARG A 424 15.50 -8.92 -20.37
CA ARG A 424 16.00 -9.40 -21.66
C ARG A 424 15.61 -8.35 -22.72
N PRO A 425 16.31 -8.23 -23.86
CA PRO A 425 15.94 -7.28 -24.91
C PRO A 425 14.50 -7.38 -25.44
N VAL A 426 13.82 -8.50 -25.22
CA VAL A 426 12.40 -8.69 -25.60
C VAL A 426 11.41 -8.07 -24.61
N GLU A 427 11.85 -7.67 -23.43
CA GLU A 427 11.03 -6.97 -22.44
C GLU A 427 10.94 -5.46 -22.73
N ASP A 428 11.72 -4.94 -23.69
CA ASP A 428 11.80 -3.51 -24.04
C ASP A 428 10.44 -2.91 -24.49
N ASP A 429 9.60 -3.73 -25.14
CA ASP A 429 8.24 -3.35 -25.52
C ASP A 429 7.29 -3.20 -24.30
N TYR A 430 7.71 -3.66 -23.11
CA TYR A 430 6.87 -3.77 -21.92
C TYR A 430 7.44 -3.07 -20.70
N GLY A 431 8.58 -2.37 -20.80
CA GLY A 431 9.19 -1.72 -19.64
C GLY A 431 10.66 -1.38 -19.82
N ASN A 432 11.32 -1.05 -18.71
CA ASN A 432 12.73 -0.63 -18.70
C ASN A 432 13.61 -1.61 -17.92
N GLU A 433 14.89 -1.67 -18.27
CA GLU A 433 15.93 -2.25 -17.40
C GLU A 433 16.22 -1.27 -16.26
N VAL A 434 15.51 -1.42 -15.14
CA VAL A 434 15.62 -0.49 -13.99
C VAL A 434 16.90 -0.73 -13.17
N HIS A 435 17.48 -1.92 -13.30
CA HIS A 435 18.81 -2.28 -12.82
C HIS A 435 19.33 -3.44 -13.68
N LYS A 436 20.64 -3.72 -13.67
CA LYS A 436 21.23 -4.83 -14.43
C LYS A 436 20.46 -6.13 -14.21
N ASN A 437 19.92 -6.68 -15.29
CA ASN A 437 19.07 -7.89 -15.35
C ASN A 437 17.69 -7.78 -14.68
N VAL A 438 17.21 -6.58 -14.33
CA VAL A 438 15.93 -6.36 -13.64
C VAL A 438 14.99 -5.57 -14.53
N ALA A 439 13.90 -6.21 -14.96
CA ALA A 439 12.85 -5.57 -15.75
C ALA A 439 11.80 -4.93 -14.85
N GLY A 440 11.64 -3.62 -14.97
CA GLY A 440 10.49 -2.90 -14.43
C GLY A 440 9.36 -2.92 -15.45
N THR A 441 8.40 -3.83 -15.28
CA THR A 441 7.31 -4.07 -16.23
C THR A 441 6.18 -3.05 -16.08
N ILE A 442 5.62 -2.56 -17.19
CA ILE A 442 4.48 -1.65 -17.22
C ILE A 442 3.26 -2.24 -16.52
N HIS A 443 2.55 -1.41 -15.78
CA HIS A 443 1.30 -1.78 -15.15
C HIS A 443 0.44 -0.55 -14.80
N ASP A 444 -0.86 -0.77 -14.72
CA ASP A 444 -1.80 0.23 -14.21
C ASP A 444 -2.15 -0.07 -12.75
N HIS A 445 -2.09 0.95 -11.90
CA HIS A 445 -2.74 0.93 -10.59
C HIS A 445 -4.13 1.56 -10.72
N ILE A 446 -5.17 0.81 -10.40
CA ILE A 446 -6.56 1.28 -10.47
C ILE A 446 -7.25 1.01 -9.13
N PHE A 447 -7.90 2.03 -8.58
CA PHE A 447 -8.54 1.99 -7.26
C PHE A 447 -10.01 2.35 -7.38
N HIS A 448 -10.85 1.59 -6.69
CA HIS A 448 -12.29 1.78 -6.69
C HIS A 448 -12.81 2.17 -5.30
N TYR A 449 -13.72 3.14 -5.27
CA TYR A 449 -14.35 3.64 -4.06
C TYR A 449 -15.86 3.63 -4.19
N LYS A 450 -16.53 3.34 -3.08
CA LYS A 450 -17.97 3.57 -2.90
C LYS A 450 -18.14 4.87 -2.14
N VAL A 451 -19.00 5.75 -2.65
CA VAL A 451 -19.35 7.04 -2.06
C VAL A 451 -20.88 7.17 -2.05
N ASP A 452 -21.48 6.80 -0.93
CA ASP A 452 -22.93 6.85 -0.70
C ASP A 452 -23.31 8.27 -0.22
N LEU A 453 -23.77 9.11 -1.14
CA LEU A 453 -23.97 10.55 -0.90
C LEU A 453 -25.41 10.84 -0.47
N ASP A 454 -25.54 11.52 0.68
CA ASP A 454 -26.80 11.90 1.31
C ASP A 454 -26.98 13.43 1.30
N ILE A 455 -26.95 14.05 0.12
CA ILE A 455 -26.89 15.52 -0.01
C ILE A 455 -28.18 16.15 0.50
N ALA A 456 -28.14 16.73 1.70
CA ALA A 456 -29.34 17.22 2.39
C ALA A 456 -30.46 16.15 2.45
N GLY A 457 -30.08 14.89 2.67
CA GLY A 457 -30.96 13.72 2.71
C GLY A 457 -30.84 12.80 1.48
N ARG A 458 -31.51 11.65 1.57
CA ARG A 458 -31.39 10.50 0.65
C ARG A 458 -32.04 10.66 -0.74
N LYS A 459 -32.66 11.80 -1.06
CA LYS A 459 -33.33 11.99 -2.36
C LYS A 459 -32.51 12.92 -3.22
N ASN A 460 -31.65 12.36 -4.06
CA ASN A 460 -30.68 13.11 -4.83
C ASN A 460 -30.86 12.90 -6.33
N ARG A 461 -30.23 13.77 -7.10
CA ARG A 461 -30.11 13.71 -8.55
C ARG A 461 -28.65 13.88 -8.92
N PHE A 462 -28.26 13.28 -10.03
CA PHE A 462 -26.94 13.44 -10.61
C PHE A 462 -27.03 14.21 -11.94
N GLU A 463 -26.17 15.21 -12.13
CA GLU A 463 -26.04 15.93 -13.40
C GLU A 463 -24.57 16.12 -13.79
N THR A 464 -24.34 16.16 -15.11
CA THR A 464 -23.09 16.68 -15.66
C THR A 464 -23.29 18.14 -16.05
N ILE A 465 -22.44 19.03 -15.56
CA ILE A 465 -22.46 20.45 -15.94
C ILE A 465 -21.28 20.70 -16.89
N THR A 466 -21.59 21.10 -18.12
CA THR A 466 -20.61 21.39 -19.17
C THR A 466 -20.77 22.81 -19.69
N SER A 467 -19.91 23.19 -20.64
CA SER A 467 -20.08 24.43 -21.40
C SER A 467 -20.02 24.16 -22.90
N THR A 468 -20.89 24.79 -23.68
CA THR A 468 -20.76 24.90 -25.13
C THR A 468 -20.33 26.31 -25.52
N LEU A 469 -19.73 26.47 -26.69
CA LEU A 469 -19.56 27.78 -27.30
C LEU A 469 -20.87 28.19 -28.00
N GLU A 470 -21.23 29.45 -27.86
CA GLU A 470 -22.25 30.10 -28.68
C GLU A 470 -21.65 31.34 -29.36
N ASN A 471 -22.02 31.54 -30.61
CA ASN A 471 -21.67 32.72 -31.38
C ASN A 471 -22.90 33.62 -31.42
N THR A 472 -22.88 34.74 -30.69
CA THR A 472 -24.05 35.61 -30.52
C THR A 472 -23.74 37.06 -30.93
N SER A 473 -24.78 37.80 -31.28
CA SER A 473 -24.67 39.23 -31.58
C SER A 473 -24.44 40.01 -30.29
N SER A 474 -23.58 41.02 -30.33
CA SER A 474 -23.39 41.92 -29.18
C SER A 474 -24.63 42.78 -28.96
N LEU A 475 -25.16 42.77 -27.73
CA LEU A 475 -26.23 43.67 -27.31
C LEU A 475 -25.75 45.14 -27.21
N TRP A 476 -24.45 45.34 -26.95
CA TRP A 476 -23.85 46.65 -26.70
C TRP A 476 -23.31 47.31 -27.97
N PHE A 477 -22.93 46.49 -28.96
CA PHE A 477 -22.26 46.95 -30.18
C PHE A 477 -22.98 46.36 -31.42
N PRO A 478 -23.97 47.07 -31.98
CA PRO A 478 -24.67 46.64 -33.18
C PRO A 478 -23.70 46.24 -34.30
N ASN A 479 -24.01 45.16 -35.03
CA ASN A 479 -23.18 44.58 -36.11
C ASN A 479 -21.88 43.89 -35.70
N THR A 480 -21.61 43.72 -34.40
CA THR A 480 -20.51 42.84 -33.94
C THR A 480 -21.04 41.55 -33.35
N ARG A 481 -20.24 40.49 -33.48
CA ARG A 481 -20.49 39.17 -32.90
C ARG A 481 -19.37 38.84 -31.92
N HIS A 482 -19.69 38.08 -30.89
CA HIS A 482 -18.71 37.53 -29.98
C HIS A 482 -19.03 36.06 -29.71
N VAL A 483 -17.98 35.31 -29.41
CA VAL A 483 -18.09 33.91 -29.00
C VAL A 483 -17.97 33.86 -27.49
N GLN A 484 -18.93 33.21 -26.84
CA GLN A 484 -18.93 33.04 -25.39
C GLN A 484 -19.30 31.60 -25.01
N LYS A 485 -19.05 31.24 -23.75
CA LYS A 485 -19.46 29.96 -23.19
C LYS A 485 -20.88 30.07 -22.65
N ARG A 486 -21.70 29.06 -22.92
CA ARG A 486 -23.00 28.83 -22.29
C ARG A 486 -22.95 27.57 -21.45
N LEU A 487 -23.39 27.66 -20.19
CA LEU A 487 -23.51 26.51 -19.29
C LEU A 487 -24.63 25.57 -19.77
N ILE A 488 -24.39 24.26 -19.65
CA ILE A 488 -25.37 23.21 -19.92
C ILE A 488 -25.42 22.30 -18.70
N HIS A 489 -26.61 22.17 -18.11
CA HIS A 489 -26.90 21.18 -17.08
C HIS A 489 -27.59 19.99 -17.74
N ASP A 490 -26.96 18.83 -17.70
CA ASP A 490 -27.49 17.59 -18.24
C ASP A 490 -27.81 16.62 -17.11
N LEU A 491 -29.10 16.51 -16.78
CA LEU A 491 -29.62 15.61 -15.76
C LEU A 491 -29.50 14.17 -16.25
N LYS A 492 -28.80 13.34 -15.48
CA LYS A 492 -28.72 11.91 -15.73
C LYS A 492 -29.92 11.20 -15.15
N ARG A 493 -30.61 10.42 -15.97
CA ARG A 493 -31.94 9.86 -15.61
C ARG A 493 -31.90 8.41 -15.19
N THR A 494 -30.95 7.65 -15.72
CA THR A 494 -30.78 6.22 -15.45
C THR A 494 -29.32 5.88 -15.18
N GLU A 495 -29.08 4.69 -14.64
CA GLU A 495 -27.73 4.23 -14.27
C GLU A 495 -26.78 4.17 -15.49
N LEU A 496 -27.24 3.67 -16.65
CA LEU A 496 -26.41 3.67 -17.87
C LEU A 496 -26.08 5.08 -18.37
N ASP A 497 -26.98 6.04 -18.21
CA ASP A 497 -26.75 7.45 -18.58
C ASP A 497 -25.77 8.15 -17.61
N ALA A 498 -25.63 7.62 -16.40
CA ALA A 498 -24.69 8.07 -15.37
C ALA A 498 -23.38 7.24 -15.30
N ALA A 499 -23.21 6.24 -16.16
CA ALA A 499 -21.96 5.49 -16.32
C ALA A 499 -20.96 6.35 -17.11
N TYR A 500 -20.26 7.22 -16.39
CA TYR A 500 -19.43 8.27 -16.95
C TYR A 500 -18.05 7.77 -17.36
N LYS A 501 -17.76 7.96 -18.65
CA LYS A 501 -16.42 7.84 -19.23
C LYS A 501 -15.87 9.21 -19.56
N PHE A 502 -14.69 9.53 -19.07
CA PHE A 502 -14.14 10.88 -19.20
C PHE A 502 -13.88 11.24 -20.68
N ASP A 503 -14.36 12.41 -21.10
CA ASP A 503 -14.14 12.98 -22.43
C ASP A 503 -13.34 14.29 -22.32
N PHE A 504 -12.08 14.26 -22.76
CA PHE A 504 -11.20 15.45 -22.76
C PHE A 504 -11.73 16.60 -23.62
N GLN A 505 -12.57 16.31 -24.62
CA GLN A 505 -13.20 17.34 -25.45
C GLN A 505 -14.41 17.98 -24.75
N LYS A 506 -14.94 17.33 -23.71
CA LYS A 506 -16.13 17.77 -22.95
C LYS A 506 -15.89 17.66 -21.43
N PRO A 507 -14.96 18.47 -20.87
CA PRO A 507 -14.75 18.50 -19.43
C PRO A 507 -16.06 18.87 -18.72
N SER A 508 -16.42 18.04 -17.74
CA SER A 508 -17.71 18.07 -17.06
C SER A 508 -17.53 18.21 -15.55
N TYR A 509 -18.38 18.98 -14.90
CA TYR A 509 -18.56 18.87 -13.45
C TYR A 509 -19.54 17.75 -13.18
N LEU A 510 -19.16 16.83 -12.29
CA LEU A 510 -19.98 15.70 -11.87
C LEU A 510 -20.67 16.10 -10.56
N ASN A 511 -21.95 16.45 -10.60
CA ASN A 511 -22.63 17.11 -9.49
C ASN A 511 -23.81 16.29 -8.98
N PHE A 512 -23.81 16.00 -7.67
CA PHE A 512 -24.94 15.44 -6.94
C PHE A 512 -25.67 16.58 -6.24
N TYR A 513 -26.98 16.61 -6.32
CA TYR A 513 -27.77 17.66 -5.69
C TYR A 513 -29.14 17.18 -5.25
N ASN A 514 -29.71 17.89 -4.29
CA ASN A 514 -31.09 17.71 -3.88
C ASN A 514 -31.97 18.76 -4.57
N SER A 515 -33.03 18.30 -5.23
CA SER A 515 -33.90 19.16 -6.03
C SER A 515 -34.85 20.02 -5.19
N ALA A 516 -35.18 19.56 -3.97
CA ALA A 516 -36.07 20.24 -3.03
C ALA A 516 -35.33 21.23 -2.12
N GLU A 517 -34.06 20.96 -1.83
CA GLU A 517 -33.25 21.73 -0.90
C GLU A 517 -32.43 22.81 -1.60
N LYS A 518 -32.64 24.06 -1.18
CA LYS A 518 -32.01 25.26 -1.79
C LYS A 518 -31.24 26.07 -0.75
N ASN A 519 -30.17 26.71 -1.18
CA ASN A 519 -29.49 27.72 -0.39
C ASN A 519 -30.30 29.04 -0.36
N ALA A 520 -29.80 30.04 0.37
CA ALA A 520 -30.45 31.35 0.52
C ALA A 520 -30.65 32.10 -0.82
N GLN A 521 -29.86 31.78 -1.86
CA GLN A 521 -29.99 32.35 -3.20
C GLN A 521 -30.98 31.58 -4.09
N GLY A 522 -31.66 30.57 -3.56
CA GLY A 522 -32.62 29.75 -4.31
C GLY A 522 -31.96 28.72 -5.25
N VAL A 523 -30.66 28.47 -5.11
CA VAL A 523 -29.89 27.50 -5.89
C VAL A 523 -29.88 26.15 -5.18
N ARG A 524 -30.03 25.06 -5.94
CA ARG A 524 -30.08 23.69 -5.42
C ARG A 524 -28.78 23.32 -4.71
N ARG A 525 -28.88 22.75 -3.52
CA ARG A 525 -27.73 22.35 -2.70
C ARG A 525 -27.09 21.09 -3.28
N GLY A 526 -25.78 21.12 -3.51
CA GLY A 526 -25.06 20.03 -4.16
C GLY A 526 -23.65 19.80 -3.63
N TYR A 527 -23.10 18.62 -3.93
CA TYR A 527 -21.69 18.30 -3.81
C TYR A 527 -21.19 17.79 -5.16
N ARG A 528 -20.06 18.31 -5.62
CA ARG A 528 -19.43 17.87 -6.86
C ARG A 528 -18.26 16.95 -6.57
N ILE A 529 -18.11 15.94 -7.42
CA ILE A 529 -16.96 15.05 -7.46
C ILE A 529 -15.95 15.62 -8.45
N GLN A 530 -14.69 15.69 -8.02
CA GLN A 530 -13.58 16.15 -8.86
C GLN A 530 -12.45 15.11 -8.78
N HIS A 531 -12.26 14.34 -9.85
CA HIS A 531 -11.20 13.34 -9.94
C HIS A 531 -9.79 13.95 -10.02
N ASN A 532 -8.81 13.17 -9.57
CA ASN A 532 -7.38 13.37 -9.72
C ASN A 532 -6.71 12.01 -10.01
N GLY A 533 -5.83 11.93 -11.00
CA GLY A 533 -5.34 10.62 -11.50
C GLY A 533 -6.44 9.88 -12.26
N ILE A 534 -6.87 10.44 -13.39
CA ILE A 534 -7.94 9.87 -14.22
C ILE A 534 -7.33 8.81 -15.16
N ILE A 535 -7.68 7.55 -14.92
CA ILE A 535 -7.39 6.40 -15.80
C ILE A 535 -8.68 5.60 -16.02
N HIS A 536 -8.71 4.78 -17.06
CA HIS A 536 -9.69 3.69 -17.22
C HIS A 536 -8.99 2.44 -17.73
N GLN A 537 -9.57 1.29 -17.46
CA GLN A 537 -9.07 0.02 -17.94
C GLN A 537 -9.11 -0.06 -19.47
N LEU A 538 -7.95 -0.39 -20.06
CA LEU A 538 -7.77 -0.51 -21.51
C LEU A 538 -8.17 -1.88 -22.06
N TYR A 539 -8.32 -2.91 -21.20
CA TYR A 539 -8.86 -4.18 -21.64
C TYR A 539 -10.26 -4.02 -22.25
N PRO A 540 -10.61 -4.80 -23.30
CA PRO A 540 -11.94 -4.73 -23.88
C PRO A 540 -13.04 -5.16 -22.90
N GLU A 541 -14.10 -4.37 -22.79
CA GLU A 541 -15.27 -4.66 -21.93
C GLU A 541 -16.01 -5.97 -22.25
N ASN A 542 -15.83 -6.49 -23.46
CA ASN A 542 -16.43 -7.75 -23.90
C ASN A 542 -15.53 -8.97 -23.63
N TRP A 543 -14.35 -8.77 -23.06
CA TRP A 543 -13.43 -9.85 -22.77
C TRP A 543 -13.75 -10.49 -21.41
N GLN A 544 -14.02 -11.80 -21.39
CA GLN A 544 -14.74 -12.43 -20.28
C GLN A 544 -14.09 -12.29 -18.89
N PHE A 545 -12.76 -12.26 -18.77
CA PHE A 545 -12.12 -12.11 -17.46
C PHE A 545 -12.26 -10.70 -16.86
N THR A 546 -12.69 -9.70 -17.65
CA THR A 546 -12.94 -8.36 -17.11
C THR A 546 -14.20 -8.30 -16.24
N ASN A 547 -15.06 -9.32 -16.28
CA ASN A 547 -16.21 -9.44 -15.38
C ASN A 547 -15.79 -9.29 -13.91
N GLY A 548 -14.63 -9.83 -13.51
CA GLY A 548 -14.12 -9.77 -12.15
C GLY A 548 -13.75 -8.37 -11.64
N PHE A 549 -13.59 -7.41 -12.56
CA PHE A 549 -13.21 -6.03 -12.26
C PHE A 549 -13.91 -5.02 -13.18
N SER A 550 -15.15 -5.31 -13.56
CA SER A 550 -15.90 -4.51 -14.55
C SER A 550 -16.11 -3.04 -14.13
N TRP A 551 -15.98 -2.74 -12.84
CA TRP A 551 -15.92 -1.38 -12.29
C TRP A 551 -14.81 -0.51 -12.89
N SER A 552 -13.68 -1.11 -13.28
CA SER A 552 -12.50 -0.38 -13.76
C SER A 552 -12.67 0.28 -15.14
N HIS A 553 -13.76 -0.02 -15.85
CA HIS A 553 -14.09 0.60 -17.15
C HIS A 553 -14.78 1.97 -17.02
N TYR A 554 -15.13 2.38 -15.80
CA TYR A 554 -15.87 3.62 -15.54
C TYR A 554 -15.09 4.50 -14.58
N GLN A 555 -14.76 5.74 -14.97
CA GLN A 555 -14.20 6.72 -14.03
C GLN A 555 -15.19 7.05 -12.91
N LEU A 556 -16.48 7.07 -13.26
CA LEU A 556 -17.57 7.18 -12.30
C LEU A 556 -18.79 6.44 -12.81
N ALA A 557 -19.50 5.76 -11.93
CA ALA A 557 -20.85 5.27 -12.18
C ALA A 557 -21.78 5.65 -11.02
N VAL A 558 -23.06 5.88 -11.31
CA VAL A 558 -24.06 6.17 -10.30
C VAL A 558 -25.13 5.11 -10.35
N THR A 559 -25.36 4.45 -9.23
CA THR A 559 -26.41 3.44 -9.09
C THR A 559 -27.42 3.88 -8.04
N LYS A 560 -28.62 3.32 -8.12
CA LYS A 560 -29.57 3.42 -7.02
C LYS A 560 -29.06 2.58 -5.85
N TYR A 561 -29.19 3.10 -4.62
CA TYR A 561 -28.82 2.35 -3.43
C TYR A 561 -29.61 1.05 -3.33
N LYS A 562 -28.90 -0.08 -3.20
CA LYS A 562 -29.47 -1.38 -2.86
C LYS A 562 -28.66 -2.03 -1.76
N LYS A 563 -29.35 -2.61 -0.76
CA LYS A 563 -28.70 -3.37 0.31
C LYS A 563 -27.94 -4.59 -0.21
N THR A 564 -28.34 -5.14 -1.35
CA THR A 564 -27.69 -6.29 -2.02
C THR A 564 -26.46 -5.92 -2.84
N GLU A 565 -26.20 -4.62 -3.04
CA GLU A 565 -25.06 -4.08 -3.79
C GLU A 565 -24.12 -3.37 -2.80
N ASP A 566 -23.73 -4.08 -1.74
CA ASP A 566 -22.97 -3.51 -0.62
C ASP A 566 -21.52 -3.18 -1.00
N ARG A 567 -20.98 -3.87 -2.01
CA ARG A 567 -19.60 -3.76 -2.49
C ARG A 567 -19.50 -4.00 -4.00
N SER A 568 -18.47 -3.44 -4.64
CA SER A 568 -18.23 -3.59 -6.09
C SER A 568 -17.24 -4.71 -6.45
N SER A 569 -16.57 -5.28 -5.45
CA SER A 569 -15.62 -6.39 -5.63
C SER A 569 -15.74 -7.39 -4.47
N SER A 570 -14.95 -8.46 -4.52
CA SER A 570 -14.91 -9.50 -3.51
C SER A 570 -13.53 -10.14 -3.47
N MET A 571 -13.10 -10.55 -2.27
CA MET A 571 -11.86 -11.34 -2.08
C MET A 571 -11.81 -12.62 -2.93
N TYR A 572 -12.96 -13.10 -3.41
CA TYR A 572 -13.06 -14.28 -4.26
C TYR A 572 -12.86 -13.98 -5.76
N ASN A 573 -12.99 -12.73 -6.20
CA ASN A 573 -12.91 -12.36 -7.62
C ASN A 573 -11.53 -12.64 -8.22
N GLN A 574 -10.44 -12.40 -7.48
CA GLN A 574 -9.06 -12.66 -7.93
C GLN A 574 -8.87 -14.07 -8.52
N ASN A 575 -9.50 -15.06 -7.89
CA ASN A 575 -9.31 -16.48 -8.24
C ASN A 575 -10.34 -17.01 -9.23
N ASP A 576 -11.39 -16.23 -9.54
CA ASP A 576 -12.35 -16.50 -10.61
C ASP A 576 -12.81 -15.18 -11.24
N LEU A 577 -11.97 -14.63 -12.12
CA LEU A 577 -12.23 -13.39 -12.84
C LEU A 577 -13.33 -13.54 -13.91
N TYR A 578 -13.61 -14.78 -14.35
CA TYR A 578 -14.55 -15.06 -15.45
C TYR A 578 -15.99 -15.15 -14.95
N ASN A 579 -16.17 -15.77 -13.77
CA ASN A 579 -17.45 -15.92 -13.09
C ASN A 579 -17.33 -15.42 -11.63
N PRO A 580 -17.14 -14.11 -11.44
CA PRO A 580 -16.88 -13.54 -10.14
C PRO A 580 -18.10 -13.60 -9.22
N VAL A 581 -17.84 -13.55 -7.91
CA VAL A 581 -18.90 -13.46 -6.89
C VAL A 581 -19.65 -12.12 -7.01
N VAL A 582 -18.92 -11.05 -7.33
CA VAL A 582 -19.49 -9.72 -7.58
C VAL A 582 -19.06 -9.28 -8.97
N ASP A 583 -20.03 -9.03 -9.84
CA ASP A 583 -19.84 -8.43 -11.16
C ASP A 583 -20.53 -7.06 -11.17
N PHE A 584 -19.74 -6.01 -11.04
CA PHE A 584 -20.22 -4.63 -10.91
C PHE A 584 -21.06 -4.18 -12.11
N LYS A 585 -20.80 -4.71 -13.31
CA LYS A 585 -21.58 -4.42 -14.52
C LYS A 585 -23.06 -4.69 -14.31
N LYS A 586 -23.41 -5.67 -13.47
CA LYS A 586 -24.82 -6.01 -13.16
C LYS A 586 -25.55 -4.91 -12.40
N PHE A 587 -24.84 -4.01 -11.71
CA PHE A 587 -25.45 -2.90 -10.94
C PHE A 587 -25.89 -1.73 -11.84
N ILE A 588 -25.41 -1.69 -13.08
CA ILE A 588 -25.71 -0.60 -14.03
C ILE A 588 -26.61 -1.11 -15.16
N MET A 589 -26.53 -2.39 -15.52
CA MET A 589 -27.23 -2.97 -16.66
C MET A 589 -28.73 -3.18 -16.43
N ASP A 590 -29.19 -3.21 -15.18
CA ASP A 590 -30.62 -3.13 -14.84
C ASP A 590 -31.20 -1.73 -15.07
N ASN A 591 -30.34 -0.72 -15.24
CA ASN A 591 -30.62 0.61 -15.79
C ASN A 591 -31.82 1.29 -15.10
N GLU A 592 -31.83 1.22 -13.78
CA GLU A 592 -32.88 1.82 -12.96
C GLU A 592 -32.89 3.35 -13.08
N SER A 593 -34.00 3.96 -12.66
CA SER A 593 -34.04 5.42 -12.56
C SER A 593 -33.27 5.90 -11.34
N ILE A 594 -32.54 7.00 -11.51
CA ILE A 594 -31.71 7.64 -10.47
C ILE A 594 -32.18 9.07 -10.14
N VAL A 595 -33.43 9.42 -10.44
CA VAL A 595 -33.96 10.77 -10.24
C VAL A 595 -34.73 10.86 -8.92
N ASP A 596 -34.26 11.69 -7.99
CA ASP A 596 -34.82 11.86 -6.64
C ASP A 596 -34.82 10.56 -5.81
N GLU A 597 -33.78 9.76 -6.02
CA GLU A 597 -33.55 8.47 -5.37
C GLU A 597 -32.33 8.56 -4.44
N ASP A 598 -32.12 7.50 -3.67
CA ASP A 598 -30.90 7.31 -2.90
C ASP A 598 -29.78 6.81 -3.83
N LEU A 599 -28.68 7.56 -3.93
CA LEU A 599 -27.68 7.39 -4.98
C LEU A 599 -26.32 7.04 -4.39
N VAL A 600 -25.72 5.99 -4.95
CA VAL A 600 -24.35 5.60 -4.65
C VAL A 600 -23.47 5.96 -5.85
N SER A 601 -22.44 6.75 -5.61
CA SER A 601 -21.37 7.00 -6.57
C SER A 601 -20.27 5.96 -6.40
N TRP A 602 -19.86 5.37 -7.51
CA TRP A 602 -18.75 4.43 -7.61
C TRP A 602 -17.64 5.11 -8.39
N ILE A 603 -16.48 5.31 -7.77
CA ILE A 603 -15.43 6.18 -8.30
C ILE A 603 -14.17 5.35 -8.56
N THR A 604 -13.70 5.40 -9.81
CA THR A 604 -12.42 4.81 -10.23
C THR A 604 -11.38 5.91 -10.42
N VAL A 605 -10.22 5.74 -9.79
CA VAL A 605 -9.04 6.60 -9.96
C VAL A 605 -7.82 5.71 -10.15
N GLY A 606 -6.74 6.24 -10.70
CA GLY A 606 -5.53 5.45 -10.87
C GLY A 606 -4.43 6.15 -11.66
N ILE A 607 -3.35 5.41 -11.85
CA ILE A 607 -2.13 5.87 -12.52
C ILE A 607 -1.56 4.74 -13.37
N MET A 608 -1.03 5.09 -14.53
CA MET A 608 -0.21 4.19 -15.34
C MET A 608 1.24 4.32 -14.84
N HIS A 609 1.88 3.20 -14.54
CA HIS A 609 3.25 3.14 -14.07
C HIS A 609 4.12 2.39 -15.07
N VAL A 610 5.02 3.13 -15.73
CA VAL A 610 6.14 2.58 -16.50
C VAL A 610 7.37 2.72 -15.62
N PRO A 611 7.81 1.66 -14.93
CA PRO A 611 8.87 1.80 -13.94
C PRO A 611 10.19 2.27 -14.54
N HIS A 612 10.94 3.05 -13.80
CA HIS A 612 12.22 3.63 -14.22
C HIS A 612 13.28 3.52 -13.12
N SER A 613 14.53 3.91 -13.41
CA SER A 613 15.67 3.70 -12.51
C SER A 613 15.50 4.30 -11.10
N GLU A 614 14.77 5.41 -11.00
CA GLU A 614 14.49 6.10 -9.74
C GLU A 614 13.46 5.37 -8.86
N ASP A 615 12.78 4.35 -9.38
CA ASP A 615 11.96 3.41 -8.60
C ASP A 615 12.81 2.39 -7.82
N ILE A 616 14.15 2.47 -7.90
CA ILE A 616 15.08 1.64 -7.14
C ILE A 616 15.66 2.45 -5.95
N PRO A 617 15.52 1.97 -4.69
CA PRO A 617 14.94 0.69 -4.30
C PRO A 617 13.41 0.70 -4.23
N ASN A 618 12.77 1.86 -4.11
CA ASN A 618 11.31 1.94 -4.02
C ASN A 618 10.76 3.04 -4.91
N THR A 619 9.57 2.80 -5.42
CA THR A 619 8.74 3.84 -6.01
C THR A 619 8.48 4.92 -4.98
N SER A 620 8.67 6.18 -5.35
CA SER A 620 8.46 7.31 -4.45
C SER A 620 7.06 7.90 -4.61
N THR A 621 6.47 8.40 -3.52
CA THR A 621 5.11 8.97 -3.53
C THR A 621 4.95 10.30 -4.31
N PRO A 622 5.97 11.18 -4.48
CA PRO A 622 5.80 12.39 -5.28
C PRO A 622 5.42 12.08 -6.73
N GLY A 623 4.24 12.53 -7.16
CA GLY A 623 3.70 12.25 -8.50
C GLY A 623 2.99 10.91 -8.65
N ASN A 624 3.21 9.96 -7.74
CA ASN A 624 2.55 8.65 -7.71
C ASN A 624 1.37 8.65 -6.73
N TYR A 625 0.37 9.48 -7.04
CA TYR A 625 -0.88 9.53 -6.27
C TYR A 625 -2.09 9.77 -7.17
N ALA A 626 -3.22 9.21 -6.76
CA ALA A 626 -4.52 9.41 -7.37
C ALA A 626 -5.57 9.69 -6.28
N GLY A 627 -6.78 10.10 -6.67
CA GLY A 627 -7.80 10.44 -5.68
C GLY A 627 -8.96 11.25 -6.26
N PHE A 628 -9.79 11.78 -5.38
CA PHE A 628 -10.87 12.67 -5.77
C PHE A 628 -11.26 13.58 -4.62
N PHE A 629 -11.94 14.66 -4.95
CA PHE A 629 -12.51 15.59 -4.00
C PHE A 629 -14.03 15.54 -4.03
N LEU A 630 -14.66 15.55 -2.87
CA LEU A 630 -16.07 15.89 -2.68
C LEU A 630 -16.11 17.35 -2.25
N ARG A 631 -16.65 18.22 -3.10
CA ARG A 631 -16.64 19.67 -2.87
C ARG A 631 -18.06 20.21 -2.77
N PRO A 632 -18.39 21.04 -1.77
CA PRO A 632 -19.69 21.69 -1.72
C PRO A 632 -19.87 22.57 -2.95
N PHE A 633 -21.03 22.47 -3.58
CA PHE A 633 -21.40 23.23 -4.77
C PHE A 633 -22.80 23.82 -4.57
N ASN A 634 -22.85 25.09 -4.16
CA ASN A 634 -24.06 25.76 -3.69
C ASN A 634 -24.72 25.07 -2.48
N TYR A 635 -24.00 24.21 -1.74
CA TYR A 635 -24.52 23.52 -0.56
C TYR A 635 -24.77 24.48 0.60
N PHE A 636 -23.84 25.41 0.82
CA PHE A 636 -23.91 26.45 1.85
C PHE A 636 -24.33 27.79 1.23
N ASN A 637 -24.65 28.76 2.09
CA ASN A 637 -25.00 30.13 1.68
C ASN A 637 -23.77 30.97 1.30
N GLU A 638 -22.60 30.59 1.80
CA GLU A 638 -21.28 31.18 1.56
C GLU A 638 -20.19 30.15 1.91
N ASP A 639 -18.90 30.54 1.82
CA ASP A 639 -17.80 29.67 2.27
C ASP A 639 -17.90 29.41 3.79
N PRO A 640 -18.12 28.15 4.24
CA PRO A 640 -18.27 27.88 5.66
C PRO A 640 -16.97 28.12 6.45
N SER A 641 -15.80 28.22 5.80
CA SER A 641 -14.54 28.54 6.48
C SER A 641 -14.46 29.99 6.97
N ILE A 642 -15.40 30.86 6.57
CA ILE A 642 -15.43 32.25 7.05
C ILE A 642 -15.65 32.33 8.56
N ALA A 643 -16.31 31.33 9.15
CA ALA A 643 -16.55 31.23 10.58
C ALA A 643 -15.30 30.84 11.40
N SER A 644 -14.19 30.47 10.74
CA SER A 644 -12.98 30.02 11.43
C SER A 644 -12.21 31.17 12.09
N ARG A 645 -11.82 30.94 13.34
CA ARG A 645 -10.93 31.82 14.12
C ARG A 645 -9.46 31.73 13.71
N ASP A 646 -9.12 30.82 12.79
CA ASP A 646 -7.75 30.69 12.27
C ASP A 646 -7.39 31.75 11.23
N SER A 647 -8.37 32.58 10.84
CA SER A 647 -8.17 33.67 9.89
C SER A 647 -7.51 34.90 10.52
N VAL A 648 -6.93 35.75 9.68
CA VAL A 648 -6.32 37.03 10.03
C VAL A 648 -6.88 38.10 9.10
N LEU A 649 -7.28 39.23 9.67
CA LEU A 649 -7.67 40.43 8.94
C LEU A 649 -6.76 41.58 9.36
N ILE A 650 -6.17 42.27 8.38
CA ILE A 650 -5.27 43.40 8.59
C ILE A 650 -5.87 44.61 7.87
N THR A 651 -6.10 45.70 8.59
CA THR A 651 -6.61 46.96 8.03
C THR A 651 -5.66 48.11 8.33
N PRO A 652 -5.51 49.10 7.43
CA PRO A 652 -4.67 50.27 7.67
C PRO A 652 -5.22 51.14 8.80
N THR A 653 -4.33 51.89 9.44
CA THR A 653 -4.61 52.91 10.46
C THR A 653 -3.62 54.07 10.26
N ASP A 654 -3.91 55.26 10.83
CA ASP A 654 -3.06 56.46 10.69
C ASP A 654 -1.58 56.27 11.09
N GLY A 655 -1.27 55.25 11.92
CA GLY A 655 0.08 54.96 12.41
C GLY A 655 0.61 53.55 12.13
N GLY A 656 -0.02 52.79 11.22
CA GLY A 656 0.38 51.40 10.92
C GLY A 656 -0.79 50.52 10.52
N SER A 657 -0.91 49.33 11.13
CA SER A 657 -1.96 48.37 10.81
C SER A 657 -2.65 47.84 12.07
N LYS A 658 -3.97 47.68 12.01
CA LYS A 658 -4.74 46.88 12.98
C LYS A 658 -4.76 45.43 12.51
N ILE A 659 -4.35 44.51 13.37
CA ILE A 659 -4.35 43.06 13.10
C ILE A 659 -5.43 42.41 13.96
N ASP A 660 -6.42 41.80 13.33
CA ASP A 660 -7.45 40.99 13.98
C ASP A 660 -7.17 39.50 13.73
N ARG A 661 -7.02 38.74 14.81
CA ARG A 661 -6.79 37.28 14.80
C ARG A 661 -7.99 36.51 15.38
N PHE A 662 -9.15 37.17 15.51
CA PHE A 662 -10.41 36.58 15.98
C PHE A 662 -10.29 35.78 17.29
N GLY A 663 -9.43 36.25 18.21
CA GLY A 663 -9.19 35.64 19.52
C GLY A 663 -8.20 34.47 19.53
N ARG A 664 -7.50 34.19 18.43
CA ARG A 664 -6.42 33.19 18.40
C ARG A 664 -5.24 33.65 19.29
N PRO A 665 -4.75 32.80 20.21
CA PRO A 665 -3.62 33.15 21.10
C PRO A 665 -2.34 33.57 20.37
N GLU A 666 -1.51 34.36 21.05
CA GLU A 666 -0.15 34.73 20.65
C GLU A 666 0.89 33.92 21.42
N GLY A 667 1.98 33.55 20.73
CA GLY A 667 3.08 32.77 21.30
C GLY A 667 2.81 31.25 21.37
N SER A 668 3.88 30.47 21.46
CA SER A 668 3.82 29.01 21.65
C SER A 668 3.63 28.70 23.14
N GLN A 669 2.64 27.89 23.50
CA GLN A 669 2.42 27.54 24.92
C GLN A 669 3.39 26.45 25.39
N CYS A 670 3.68 25.42 24.58
CA CYS A 670 4.67 24.38 24.86
C CYS A 670 5.18 23.71 23.56
N VAL A 671 6.36 23.10 23.61
CA VAL A 671 6.82 22.12 22.60
C VAL A 671 6.62 20.72 23.19
N PRO A 672 6.05 19.75 22.46
CA PRO A 672 5.90 18.40 22.99
C PRO A 672 7.27 17.79 23.36
N PRO A 673 7.33 16.97 24.43
CA PRO A 673 8.58 16.31 24.81
C PRO A 673 9.03 15.35 23.70
N ASP A 674 10.34 15.18 23.56
CA ASP A 674 10.90 14.19 22.64
C ASP A 674 10.53 12.78 23.11
N GLU A 675 9.72 12.08 22.32
CA GLU A 675 9.49 10.64 22.49
C GLU A 675 10.47 9.83 21.62
N PRO A 676 11.19 8.85 22.18
CA PRO A 676 12.03 7.97 21.39
C PRO A 676 11.19 7.14 20.42
N MET A 677 11.75 6.83 19.23
CA MET A 677 11.09 5.93 18.29
C MET A 677 10.75 4.60 18.98
N ASN A 678 9.47 4.23 18.91
CA ASN A 678 8.95 2.98 19.43
C ASN A 678 8.25 2.24 18.29
N TYR A 679 8.80 1.09 17.92
CA TYR A 679 8.30 0.22 16.87
C TYR A 679 8.45 -1.23 17.31
N ASN A 680 7.38 -2.01 17.25
CA ASN A 680 7.38 -3.44 17.56
C ASN A 680 7.48 -4.27 16.28
N GLY A 681 6.70 -3.92 15.26
CA GLY A 681 6.68 -4.57 13.95
C GLY A 681 6.10 -5.99 13.96
N LYS A 682 5.57 -6.46 15.10
CA LYS A 682 4.93 -7.76 15.26
C LYS A 682 3.44 -7.62 15.51
N GLU A 683 2.71 -8.66 15.14
CA GLU A 683 1.36 -8.88 15.66
C GLU A 683 1.42 -9.04 17.18
N LEU A 684 0.51 -8.36 17.89
CA LEU A 684 0.39 -8.38 19.35
C LEU A 684 -0.35 -9.62 19.85
#